data_AF-A0A369JUN7-F1
#
_entry.id   AF-A0A369JUN7-F1
#
_cell.length_a   1.000
_cell.length_b   1.000
_cell.length_c   1.000
_cell.angle_alpha   90.00
_cell.angle_beta   90.00
_cell.angle_gamma   90.00
#
_symmetry.space_group_name_H-M   'P 1'
#
loop_
_entity.id
_entity.type
_entity.pdbx_description
1 polymer ?
#
loop_
_entity_poly.entity_id
_entity_poly.type
_entity_poly.pdbx_seq_one_letter_code
_entity_poly.pdbx_strand_id
1 'polypeptide(L)'
;MVHFRSLLFLIAGLAIGLNAKSSSGDSVLVIVEPQRQDNYSVFFNGLKEQGYDITFRSPKAEAPLIIEYDVPSFAHVILFASETKVFAKDITPQSLVGLLSSNTNLLIALSSKQTPLSSLAAEFSLILPPPGTPLISYFPERQEPANVIPVSIPPTHSILSPNLRPVWFSGVPHALGNNPLLVPILRAPPESFASETDGGSSEALADAAERGGEGLWAGSQLGLVTGFQTLNNARITWVGGVDLFSDEYANKEVAKGVQSGNAQFARDVAAWTFQESQVLRIDKTTHHRVNTTEPLEQYTINDQIVYSAYISKYDAKTNEWAPYSGIKDLQFEFTMLDPHIRTALLPVPGVPGKYSITFRAPDRHGVFKFVINYKRKGLTFLQSSTTVAVVPPRHDGYPRFLSAAWPYYAGALSTSVGFFVFSALYLAGDSREKKSIRLGTHIERKPPRRKHEASNLNLGRASFGSANNPIPAFLSAQADLTFIEQPWRGTRYNTRSLGKMKNAVTLPYIKPINQARQANGTKNEPTESVILSPVVAMNATERRARSTKKDKYTEVERERNELKARLAVAEAELVLLKDQVRVFHTQTIALAAEAHQRRTDAIGKLFSAGSFVEEGFESVLLHFNNVDILMQHLPPTSLSYTTGIYFLARPPLCLPLRVPSCGRSGYWFFPLSAPLDKKFELIVEGQAGEWCYLGTYISSPLIGYEMQLSEWMTLDEQTRTTHCTRVTLAGVNNAPYQMVSRSSMVDIKRRYDNGEWRIPCFSLHCVGFNMPLYRAFHAAAAQLRVAPNNIHVPQSSGGSQVATTNRMASDWI
;
A
#
# COMPACT_ATOMS: atom_id res chain seq x y z
N MET A 1 -5.59 17.45 -71.32
CA MET A 1 -6.03 16.77 -70.08
C MET A 1 -4.89 16.30 -69.17
N VAL A 2 -3.65 16.11 -69.66
CA VAL A 2 -2.53 15.64 -68.83
C VAL A 2 -1.95 16.75 -67.91
N HIS A 3 -1.93 18.00 -68.36
CA HIS A 3 -1.41 19.12 -67.55
C HIS A 3 -2.33 19.55 -66.39
N PHE A 4 -3.65 19.32 -66.49
CA PHE A 4 -4.58 19.67 -65.41
C PHE A 4 -4.49 18.69 -64.22
N ARG A 5 -4.14 17.42 -64.47
CA ARG A 5 -3.86 16.43 -63.42
C ARG A 5 -2.52 16.68 -62.73
N SER A 6 -1.51 17.15 -63.45
CA SER A 6 -0.21 17.49 -62.87
C SER A 6 -0.27 18.74 -61.98
N LEU A 7 -1.12 19.72 -62.33
CA LEU A 7 -1.34 20.91 -61.51
C LEU A 7 -2.13 20.60 -60.23
N LEU A 8 -3.10 19.68 -60.29
CA LEU A 8 -3.83 19.20 -59.11
C LEU A 8 -2.95 18.42 -58.12
N PHE A 9 -1.96 17.67 -58.60
CA PHE A 9 -0.95 17.04 -57.74
C PHE A 9 0.04 18.04 -57.14
N LEU A 10 0.35 19.14 -57.84
CA LEU A 10 1.23 20.20 -57.33
C LEU A 10 0.51 21.12 -56.31
N ILE A 11 -0.80 21.32 -56.45
CA ILE A 11 -1.62 22.07 -55.49
C ILE A 11 -1.99 21.19 -54.28
N ALA A 12 -2.19 19.88 -54.47
CA ALA A 12 -2.34 18.94 -53.35
C ALA A 12 -1.02 18.67 -52.59
N GLY A 13 0.13 18.92 -53.23
CA GLY A 13 1.45 18.82 -52.61
C GLY A 13 1.88 20.06 -51.78
N LEU A 14 1.17 21.19 -51.89
CA LEU A 14 1.54 22.45 -51.23
C LEU A 14 0.70 22.80 -49.99
N ALA A 15 -0.15 21.88 -49.51
CA ALA A 15 -1.02 22.10 -48.35
C ALA A 15 -0.95 20.97 -47.31
N ILE A 16 0.22 20.33 -47.14
CA ILE A 16 0.52 19.64 -45.87
C ILE A 16 1.03 20.73 -44.91
N GLY A 17 0.10 21.55 -44.42
CA GLY A 17 0.32 22.26 -43.17
C GLY A 17 0.46 21.19 -42.09
N LEU A 18 1.67 21.03 -41.56
CA LEU A 18 1.98 20.14 -40.44
C LEU A 18 1.28 20.68 -39.19
N ASN A 19 -0.01 20.41 -39.04
CA ASN A 19 -0.75 20.73 -37.82
C ASN A 19 -0.49 19.61 -36.81
N ALA A 20 0.32 19.90 -35.80
CA ALA A 20 0.56 19.01 -34.67
C ALA A 20 -0.62 19.11 -33.70
N LYS A 21 -1.55 18.16 -33.78
CA LYS A 21 -2.73 18.11 -32.89
C LYS A 21 -2.45 17.27 -31.65
N SER A 22 -3.17 17.56 -30.58
CA SER A 22 -3.07 16.84 -29.30
C SER A 22 -3.92 15.57 -29.32
N SER A 23 -3.46 14.49 -28.66
CA SER A 23 -4.30 13.29 -28.49
C SER A 23 -5.52 13.51 -27.58
N SER A 24 -5.55 14.60 -26.82
CA SER A 24 -6.60 14.94 -25.83
C SER A 24 -7.49 16.12 -26.24
N GLY A 25 -7.30 16.69 -27.44
CA GLY A 25 -8.12 17.78 -27.99
C GLY A 25 -7.35 19.09 -28.16
N ASP A 26 -7.90 20.01 -28.96
CA ASP A 26 -7.16 21.17 -29.48
C ASP A 26 -7.54 22.51 -28.80
N SER A 27 -8.49 22.52 -27.86
CA SER A 27 -8.94 23.75 -27.19
C SER A 27 -8.05 24.11 -25.99
N VAL A 28 -7.54 25.33 -25.97
CA VAL A 28 -6.62 25.83 -24.93
C VAL A 28 -7.16 27.11 -24.31
N LEU A 29 -7.34 27.12 -22.99
CA LEU A 29 -7.61 28.34 -22.24
C LEU A 29 -6.31 28.90 -21.66
N VAL A 30 -6.00 30.15 -21.98
CA VAL A 30 -4.85 30.88 -21.45
C VAL A 30 -5.32 31.91 -20.44
N ILE A 31 -4.89 31.75 -19.20
CA ILE A 31 -5.10 32.70 -18.12
C ILE A 31 -3.84 33.56 -18.01
N VAL A 32 -3.94 34.80 -18.50
CA VAL A 32 -2.82 35.76 -18.54
C VAL A 32 -3.35 37.16 -18.29
N GLU A 33 -2.55 38.01 -17.65
CA GLU A 33 -2.89 39.41 -17.51
C GLU A 33 -2.85 40.11 -18.88
N PRO A 34 -3.86 40.90 -19.27
CA PRO A 34 -3.91 41.54 -20.59
C PRO A 34 -2.66 42.36 -20.94
N GLN A 35 -2.02 42.96 -19.93
CA GLN A 35 -0.81 43.77 -20.09
C GLN A 35 0.45 42.94 -20.40
N ARG A 36 0.48 41.66 -20.02
CA ARG A 36 1.62 40.75 -20.24
C ARG A 36 1.40 39.81 -21.42
N GLN A 37 0.22 39.82 -22.04
CA GLN A 37 -0.11 38.90 -23.12
C GLN A 37 0.85 39.04 -24.32
N ASP A 38 1.21 40.27 -24.68
CA ASP A 38 2.09 40.56 -25.82
C ASP A 38 3.53 40.11 -25.58
N ASN A 39 3.94 39.88 -24.32
CA ASN A 39 5.30 39.43 -23.98
C ASN A 39 5.58 37.97 -24.34
N TYR A 40 4.55 37.19 -24.69
CA TYR A 40 4.65 35.75 -24.98
C TYR A 40 4.13 35.43 -26.39
N SER A 41 4.17 36.40 -27.30
CA SER A 41 3.56 36.29 -28.63
C SER A 41 4.19 35.17 -29.46
N VAL A 42 5.51 34.94 -29.36
CA VAL A 42 6.21 33.86 -30.07
C VAL A 42 5.70 32.49 -29.65
N PHE A 43 5.46 32.30 -28.35
CA PHE A 43 4.94 31.05 -27.80
C PHE A 43 3.48 30.82 -28.22
N PHE A 44 2.60 31.81 -28.03
CA PHE A 44 1.19 31.66 -28.38
C PHE A 44 0.95 31.56 -29.89
N ASN A 45 1.70 32.30 -30.71
CA ASN A 45 1.63 32.16 -32.16
C ASN A 45 2.14 30.78 -32.60
N GLY A 46 3.20 30.27 -31.98
CA GLY A 46 3.66 28.90 -32.22
C GLY A 46 2.59 27.84 -31.93
N LEU A 47 1.85 27.98 -30.82
CA LEU A 47 0.72 27.08 -30.52
C LEU A 47 -0.42 27.21 -31.54
N LYS A 48 -0.76 28.42 -31.99
CA LYS A 48 -1.78 28.62 -33.05
C LYS A 48 -1.34 28.01 -34.37
N GLU A 49 -0.07 28.15 -34.75
CA GLU A 49 0.51 27.55 -35.95
C GLU A 49 0.48 26.01 -35.90
N GLN A 50 0.57 25.42 -34.70
CA GLN A 50 0.40 23.97 -34.51
C GLN A 50 -1.06 23.51 -34.64
N GLY A 51 -2.03 24.44 -34.60
CA GLY A 51 -3.46 24.16 -34.79
C GLY A 51 -4.30 24.19 -33.51
N TYR A 52 -3.80 24.78 -32.42
CA TYR A 52 -4.57 24.96 -31.18
C TYR A 52 -5.52 26.16 -31.24
N ASP A 53 -6.73 25.96 -30.70
CA ASP A 53 -7.74 27.00 -30.54
C ASP A 53 -7.54 27.71 -29.20
N ILE A 54 -6.80 28.83 -29.23
CA ILE A 54 -6.41 29.57 -28.02
C ILE A 54 -7.47 30.61 -27.65
N THR A 55 -8.02 30.51 -26.45
CA THR A 55 -8.90 31.51 -25.83
C THR A 55 -8.17 32.20 -24.68
N PHE A 56 -8.15 33.53 -24.67
CA PHE A 56 -7.52 34.31 -23.61
C PHE A 56 -8.54 34.77 -22.57
N ARG A 57 -8.16 34.68 -21.29
CA ARG A 57 -8.98 35.12 -20.15
C ARG A 57 -8.10 35.84 -19.12
N SER A 58 -8.59 36.97 -18.62
CA SER A 58 -7.96 37.67 -17.49
C SER A 58 -8.14 36.88 -16.20
N PRO A 59 -7.15 36.84 -15.28
CA PRO A 59 -7.23 36.04 -14.04
C PRO A 59 -8.43 36.35 -13.14
N LYS A 60 -8.99 37.57 -13.26
CA LYS A 60 -10.15 38.04 -12.49
C LYS A 60 -11.48 38.01 -13.25
N ALA A 61 -11.46 37.77 -14.56
CA ALA A 61 -12.68 37.70 -15.36
C ALA A 61 -13.46 36.43 -15.02
N GLU A 62 -14.79 36.48 -14.92
CA GLU A 62 -15.62 35.32 -14.54
C GLU A 62 -15.94 34.37 -15.70
N ALA A 63 -15.82 34.82 -16.95
CA ALA A 63 -16.11 34.03 -18.15
C ALA A 63 -14.93 34.07 -19.15
N PRO A 64 -14.76 33.04 -19.99
CA PRO A 64 -15.48 31.75 -20.00
C PRO A 64 -15.10 30.86 -18.81
N LEU A 65 -16.05 30.11 -18.27
CA LEU A 65 -15.84 29.19 -17.14
C LEU A 65 -14.96 28.00 -17.56
N ILE A 66 -14.07 27.57 -16.66
CA ILE A 66 -13.16 26.44 -16.95
C ILE A 66 -13.89 25.10 -16.88
N ILE A 67 -14.87 25.00 -15.98
CA ILE A 67 -15.77 23.87 -15.83
C ILE A 67 -17.20 24.41 -15.88
N GLU A 68 -18.02 23.84 -16.75
CA GLU A 68 -19.44 24.14 -16.85
C GLU A 68 -20.23 22.85 -16.65
N TYR A 69 -21.14 22.82 -15.65
CA TYR A 69 -21.94 21.64 -15.31
C TYR A 69 -21.11 20.35 -15.10
N ASP A 70 -19.99 20.45 -14.36
CA ASP A 70 -19.03 19.37 -14.10
C ASP A 70 -18.33 18.79 -15.34
N VAL A 71 -18.39 19.49 -16.48
CA VAL A 71 -17.65 19.15 -17.70
C VAL A 71 -16.58 20.21 -17.97
N PRO A 72 -15.31 19.83 -18.20
CA PRO A 72 -14.29 20.79 -18.61
C PRO A 72 -14.63 21.42 -19.97
N SER A 73 -14.60 22.76 -20.04
CA SER A 73 -14.86 23.49 -21.27
C SER A 73 -13.69 23.45 -22.25
N PHE A 74 -12.49 23.14 -21.75
CA PHE A 74 -11.23 23.15 -22.50
C PHE A 74 -10.44 21.86 -22.27
N ALA A 75 -9.74 21.41 -23.31
CA ALA A 75 -8.85 20.24 -23.22
C ALA A 75 -7.57 20.56 -22.43
N HIS A 76 -7.08 21.80 -22.54
CA HIS A 76 -5.86 22.25 -21.86
C HIS A 76 -6.05 23.64 -21.25
N VAL A 77 -5.34 23.90 -20.14
CA VAL A 77 -5.32 25.21 -19.48
C VAL A 77 -3.88 25.64 -19.20
N ILE A 78 -3.55 26.86 -19.60
CA ILE A 78 -2.27 27.52 -19.32
C ILE A 78 -2.51 28.62 -18.29
N LEU A 79 -1.79 28.60 -17.16
CA LEU A 79 -1.85 29.61 -16.11
C LEU A 79 -0.54 30.42 -16.09
N PHE A 80 -0.53 31.53 -16.83
CA PHE A 80 0.56 32.52 -16.88
C PHE A 80 0.21 33.77 -16.05
N ALA A 81 -0.39 33.55 -14.90
CA ALA A 81 -0.82 34.58 -13.95
C ALA A 81 -0.15 34.38 -12.59
N SER A 82 1.17 34.18 -12.62
CA SER A 82 1.97 33.75 -11.47
C SER A 82 2.04 34.77 -10.34
N GLU A 83 1.76 36.05 -10.60
CA GLU A 83 1.76 37.13 -9.59
C GLU A 83 0.36 37.45 -9.04
N THR A 84 -0.69 36.85 -9.59
CA THR A 84 -2.07 37.11 -9.18
C THR A 84 -2.37 36.44 -7.83
N LYS A 85 -2.79 37.24 -6.84
CA LYS A 85 -3.20 36.75 -5.51
C LYS A 85 -4.66 36.28 -5.45
N VAL A 86 -5.53 36.91 -6.25
CA VAL A 86 -6.99 36.67 -6.24
C VAL A 86 -7.42 36.32 -7.65
N PHE A 87 -7.82 35.08 -7.84
CA PHE A 87 -8.38 34.57 -9.08
C PHE A 87 -9.92 34.63 -9.06
N ALA A 88 -10.53 34.43 -10.22
CA ALA A 88 -11.96 34.20 -10.34
C ALA A 88 -12.39 32.95 -9.54
N LYS A 89 -13.68 32.88 -9.17
CA LYS A 89 -14.22 31.86 -8.24
C LYS A 89 -14.10 30.42 -8.74
N ASP A 90 -14.02 30.23 -10.04
CA ASP A 90 -13.86 28.92 -10.69
C ASP A 90 -12.39 28.47 -10.79
N ILE A 91 -11.43 29.35 -10.51
CA ILE A 91 -10.00 29.04 -10.46
C ILE A 91 -9.59 28.89 -8.99
N THR A 92 -9.74 27.67 -8.49
CA THR A 92 -9.31 27.26 -7.14
C THR A 92 -8.38 26.04 -7.22
N PRO A 93 -7.47 25.83 -6.25
CA PRO A 93 -6.67 24.61 -6.19
C PRO A 93 -7.51 23.33 -6.36
N GLN A 94 -8.69 23.27 -5.74
CA GLN A 94 -9.61 22.14 -5.83
C GLN A 94 -10.17 21.94 -7.24
N SER A 95 -10.60 23.03 -7.90
CA SER A 95 -11.09 22.96 -9.29
C SER A 95 -10.00 22.46 -10.26
N LEU A 96 -8.75 22.88 -10.08
CA LEU A 96 -7.63 22.47 -10.93
C LEU A 96 -7.30 20.98 -10.75
N VAL A 97 -7.42 20.45 -9.53
CA VAL A 97 -7.33 18.99 -9.28
C VAL A 97 -8.51 18.25 -9.92
N GLY A 98 -9.71 18.82 -9.91
CA GLY A 98 -10.89 18.29 -10.60
C GLY A 98 -10.70 18.19 -12.12
N LEU A 99 -10.07 19.20 -12.72
CA LEU A 99 -9.70 19.20 -14.15
C LEU A 99 -8.76 18.06 -14.51
N LEU A 100 -7.72 17.84 -13.71
CA LEU A 100 -6.78 16.73 -13.92
C LEU A 100 -7.47 15.37 -13.81
N SER A 101 -8.44 15.24 -12.90
CA SER A 101 -9.25 14.03 -12.77
C SER A 101 -10.14 13.80 -14.00
N SER A 102 -10.48 14.87 -14.73
CA SER A 102 -11.27 14.86 -15.96
C SER A 102 -10.42 14.80 -17.24
N ASN A 103 -9.13 14.45 -17.13
CA ASN A 103 -8.16 14.37 -18.23
C ASN A 103 -7.77 15.69 -18.91
N THR A 104 -8.04 16.85 -18.28
CA THR A 104 -7.55 18.15 -18.77
C THR A 104 -6.10 18.34 -18.36
N ASN A 105 -5.24 18.77 -19.29
CA ASN A 105 -3.82 19.02 -18.98
C ASN A 105 -3.58 20.47 -18.57
N LEU A 106 -2.62 20.68 -17.67
CA LEU A 106 -2.36 21.99 -17.06
C LEU A 106 -0.90 22.40 -17.23
N LEU A 107 -0.65 23.64 -17.66
CA LEU A 107 0.69 24.25 -17.68
C LEU A 107 0.67 25.45 -16.73
N ILE A 108 1.39 25.38 -15.61
CA ILE A 108 1.33 26.38 -14.54
C ILE A 108 2.70 27.02 -14.34
N ALA A 109 2.75 28.35 -14.43
CA ALA A 109 3.92 29.13 -14.06
C ALA A 109 3.82 29.59 -12.59
N LEU A 110 4.89 29.38 -11.84
CA LEU A 110 5.09 29.83 -10.48
C LEU A 110 5.77 31.20 -10.44
N SER A 111 5.77 31.81 -9.26
CA SER A 111 6.42 33.08 -8.96
C SER A 111 7.17 32.97 -7.64
N SER A 112 8.12 33.88 -7.42
CA SER A 112 8.74 34.08 -6.10
C SER A 112 7.76 34.62 -5.06
N LYS A 113 6.61 35.17 -5.46
CA LYS A 113 5.55 35.61 -4.56
C LYS A 113 4.63 34.44 -4.16
N GLN A 114 4.17 34.44 -2.92
CA GLN A 114 3.18 33.47 -2.45
C GLN A 114 1.83 33.70 -3.17
N THR A 115 1.33 32.67 -3.85
CA THR A 115 0.00 32.67 -4.50
C THR A 115 -0.75 31.37 -4.18
N PRO A 116 -2.06 31.27 -4.48
CA PRO A 116 -2.79 30.00 -4.39
C PRO A 116 -2.16 28.86 -5.20
N LEU A 117 -1.45 29.17 -6.29
CA LEU A 117 -0.72 28.19 -7.11
C LEU A 117 0.49 27.61 -6.36
N SER A 118 1.16 28.40 -5.51
CA SER A 118 2.25 27.94 -4.64
C SER A 118 1.75 26.87 -3.65
N SER A 119 0.56 27.07 -3.09
CA SER A 119 -0.08 26.07 -2.20
C SER A 119 -0.50 24.82 -2.97
N LEU A 120 -1.02 24.97 -4.20
CA LEU A 120 -1.34 23.82 -5.05
C LEU A 120 -0.08 23.01 -5.41
N ALA A 121 1.07 23.66 -5.68
CA ALA A 121 2.31 22.97 -6.01
C ALA A 121 2.76 21.99 -4.91
N ALA A 122 2.57 22.36 -3.64
CA ALA A 122 2.88 21.50 -2.50
C ALA A 122 2.09 20.19 -2.49
N GLU A 123 0.83 20.20 -2.93
CA GLU A 123 -0.01 19.00 -3.07
C GLU A 123 0.56 17.99 -4.08
N PHE A 124 1.33 18.47 -5.06
CA PHE A 124 2.04 17.63 -6.04
C PHE A 124 3.45 17.23 -5.58
N SER A 125 3.75 17.34 -4.28
CA SER A 125 5.06 17.01 -3.71
C SER A 125 6.19 17.91 -4.22
N LEU A 126 5.89 19.16 -4.56
CA LEU A 126 6.89 20.20 -4.84
C LEU A 126 7.11 21.05 -3.60
N ILE A 127 8.34 21.10 -3.11
CA ILE A 127 8.70 21.85 -1.91
C ILE A 127 9.33 23.17 -2.37
N LEU A 128 8.56 24.26 -2.25
CA LEU A 128 9.01 25.60 -2.63
C LEU A 128 9.84 26.23 -1.50
N PRO A 129 10.84 27.06 -1.84
CA PRO A 129 11.56 27.86 -0.87
C PRO A 129 10.67 29.02 -0.36
N PRO A 130 11.10 29.75 0.69
CA PRO A 130 10.36 30.89 1.23
C PRO A 130 10.06 31.94 0.14
N PRO A 131 8.94 32.68 0.24
CA PRO A 131 8.63 33.74 -0.72
C PRO A 131 9.77 34.75 -0.84
N GLY A 132 10.04 35.22 -2.06
CA GLY A 132 11.12 36.18 -2.34
C GLY A 132 12.49 35.58 -2.60
N THR A 133 12.60 34.24 -2.71
CA THR A 133 13.87 33.54 -2.96
C THR A 133 13.96 32.96 -4.38
N PRO A 134 14.31 33.77 -5.41
CA PRO A 134 14.57 33.24 -6.74
C PRO A 134 15.84 32.36 -6.78
N LEU A 135 16.00 31.63 -7.89
CA LEU A 135 17.25 30.92 -8.18
C LEU A 135 18.34 31.94 -8.53
N ILE A 136 19.50 31.81 -7.88
CA ILE A 136 20.67 32.66 -8.07
C ILE A 136 21.87 31.79 -8.44
N SER A 137 22.70 32.27 -9.35
CA SER A 137 24.03 31.73 -9.65
C SER A 137 24.98 32.83 -10.08
N TYR A 138 26.16 32.85 -9.45
CA TYR A 138 27.26 33.75 -9.78
C TYR A 138 28.27 33.16 -10.77
N PHE A 139 28.13 31.88 -11.11
CA PHE A 139 29.05 31.17 -11.99
C PHE A 139 28.31 30.58 -13.21
N PRO A 140 28.91 30.64 -14.41
CA PRO A 140 30.06 31.48 -14.77
C PRO A 140 29.73 32.97 -14.66
N GLU A 141 30.77 33.82 -14.55
CA GLU A 141 30.61 35.27 -14.52
C GLU A 141 29.92 35.77 -15.79
N ARG A 142 28.94 36.66 -15.64
CA ARG A 142 28.09 37.14 -16.74
C ARG A 142 27.61 38.57 -16.49
N GLN A 143 27.15 39.24 -17.55
CA GLN A 143 26.66 40.62 -17.46
C GLN A 143 25.23 40.70 -16.92
N GLU A 144 24.47 39.61 -17.09
CA GLU A 144 23.12 39.49 -16.58
C GLU A 144 23.08 39.47 -15.04
N PRO A 145 21.96 39.92 -14.44
CA PRO A 145 21.70 39.73 -13.03
C PRO A 145 21.88 38.27 -12.58
N ALA A 146 22.28 38.08 -11.33
CA ALA A 146 22.60 36.76 -10.78
C ALA A 146 21.39 35.79 -10.77
N ASN A 147 20.16 36.30 -10.90
CA ASN A 147 18.90 35.54 -10.97
C ASN A 147 18.42 35.20 -12.40
N VAL A 148 19.15 35.59 -13.45
CA VAL A 148 18.85 35.25 -14.86
C VAL A 148 19.93 34.33 -15.40
N ILE A 149 19.69 33.02 -15.35
CA ILE A 149 20.73 32.00 -15.47
C ILE A 149 20.54 31.20 -16.77
N PRO A 150 21.59 31.00 -17.59
CA PRO A 150 21.52 30.08 -18.71
C PRO A 150 21.71 28.64 -18.22
N VAL A 151 20.71 27.80 -18.44
CA VAL A 151 20.70 26.40 -17.98
C VAL A 151 20.98 25.49 -19.16
N SER A 152 22.04 24.69 -19.06
CA SER A 152 22.38 23.70 -20.08
C SER A 152 21.53 22.44 -19.92
N ILE A 153 21.00 21.94 -21.03
CA ILE A 153 20.16 20.74 -21.06
C ILE A 153 21.04 19.54 -21.42
N PRO A 154 20.95 18.40 -20.70
CA PRO A 154 21.67 17.19 -21.08
C PRO A 154 21.29 16.74 -22.49
N PRO A 155 22.25 16.28 -23.32
CA PRO A 155 22.00 15.92 -24.72
C PRO A 155 21.03 14.74 -24.88
N THR A 156 20.93 13.88 -23.85
CA THR A 156 20.03 12.73 -23.82
C THR A 156 18.88 12.96 -22.84
N HIS A 157 17.79 13.57 -23.31
CA HIS A 157 16.55 13.70 -22.57
C HIS A 157 15.40 13.02 -23.32
N SER A 158 14.52 12.31 -22.62
CA SER A 158 13.44 11.54 -23.26
C SER A 158 12.28 12.42 -23.77
N ILE A 159 12.08 13.59 -23.15
CA ILE A 159 10.95 14.49 -23.45
C ILE A 159 11.37 15.64 -24.38
N LEU A 160 12.62 16.08 -24.28
CA LEU A 160 13.09 17.29 -24.96
C LEU A 160 13.80 16.91 -26.25
N SER A 161 13.84 17.85 -27.19
CA SER A 161 14.57 17.69 -28.44
C SER A 161 16.06 17.44 -28.18
N PRO A 162 16.71 16.57 -28.98
CA PRO A 162 18.13 16.30 -28.84
C PRO A 162 18.95 17.55 -29.16
N ASN A 163 20.08 17.73 -28.46
CA ASN A 163 21.05 18.82 -28.69
C ASN A 163 20.45 20.24 -28.58
N LEU A 164 19.56 20.46 -27.61
CA LEU A 164 19.06 21.80 -27.31
C LEU A 164 20.17 22.71 -26.80
N ARG A 165 20.16 23.95 -27.30
CA ARG A 165 21.01 25.04 -26.79
C ARG A 165 20.58 25.40 -25.36
N PRO A 166 21.47 26.04 -24.56
CA PRO A 166 21.11 26.49 -23.22
C PRO A 166 19.88 27.39 -23.22
N VAL A 167 19.09 27.29 -22.15
CA VAL A 167 17.85 28.03 -21.96
C VAL A 167 18.01 29.07 -20.86
N TRP A 168 17.60 30.30 -21.11
CA TRP A 168 17.53 31.34 -20.10
C TRP A 168 16.38 31.05 -19.15
N PHE A 169 16.68 31.07 -17.85
CA PHE A 169 15.72 30.87 -16.79
C PHE A 169 15.82 32.00 -15.76
N SER A 170 14.67 32.50 -15.33
CA SER A 170 14.54 33.33 -14.14
C SER A 170 13.23 32.98 -13.44
N GLY A 171 13.29 32.76 -12.13
CA GLY A 171 12.14 32.29 -11.36
C GLY A 171 12.52 31.61 -10.05
N VAL A 172 11.55 30.94 -9.44
CA VAL A 172 11.69 30.20 -8.20
C VAL A 172 12.04 28.72 -8.50
N PRO A 173 13.04 28.13 -7.83
CA PRO A 173 13.28 26.69 -7.90
C PRO A 173 12.36 25.93 -6.95
N HIS A 174 12.26 24.61 -7.12
CA HIS A 174 11.54 23.74 -6.18
C HIS A 174 12.32 22.45 -5.91
N ALA A 175 12.34 22.02 -4.65
CA ALA A 175 12.81 20.70 -4.29
C ALA A 175 11.73 19.65 -4.59
N LEU A 176 12.16 18.45 -4.98
CA LEU A 176 11.28 17.35 -5.35
C LEU A 176 11.07 16.41 -4.17
N GLY A 177 9.82 16.18 -3.78
CA GLY A 177 9.47 15.16 -2.81
C GLY A 177 9.68 13.74 -3.34
N ASN A 178 9.56 12.74 -2.47
CA ASN A 178 9.68 11.33 -2.84
C ASN A 178 8.38 10.79 -3.45
N ASN A 179 8.00 11.33 -4.61
CA ASN A 179 6.81 10.91 -5.34
C ASN A 179 7.20 10.36 -6.73
N PRO A 180 6.87 9.09 -7.05
CA PRO A 180 7.28 8.46 -8.31
C PRO A 180 6.57 9.05 -9.54
N LEU A 181 5.47 9.79 -9.35
CA LEU A 181 4.70 10.43 -10.43
C LEU A 181 5.35 11.73 -10.93
N LEU A 182 6.36 12.24 -10.22
CA LEU A 182 7.13 13.41 -10.63
C LEU A 182 8.09 13.07 -11.78
N VAL A 183 8.08 13.95 -12.78
CA VAL A 183 8.89 13.89 -14.00
C VAL A 183 9.73 15.17 -14.07
N PRO A 184 10.98 15.17 -13.55
CA PRO A 184 11.85 16.34 -13.67
C PRO A 184 12.23 16.56 -15.14
N ILE A 185 11.99 17.77 -15.66
CA ILE A 185 12.27 18.13 -17.06
C ILE A 185 13.51 19.03 -17.13
N LEU A 186 13.60 20.05 -16.28
CA LEU A 186 14.75 20.95 -16.18
C LEU A 186 15.19 21.05 -14.72
N ARG A 187 16.49 20.88 -14.47
CA ARG A 187 17.13 20.99 -13.16
C ARG A 187 18.01 22.22 -13.10
N ALA A 188 18.23 22.72 -11.89
CA ALA A 188 19.16 23.81 -11.66
C ALA A 188 20.62 23.38 -11.95
N PRO A 189 21.49 24.30 -12.40
CA PRO A 189 22.93 24.07 -12.39
C PRO A 189 23.46 23.76 -10.98
N PRO A 190 24.53 22.96 -10.85
CA PRO A 190 25.06 22.54 -9.54
C PRO A 190 25.57 23.71 -8.69
N GLU A 191 26.00 24.80 -9.31
CA GLU A 191 26.46 26.04 -8.68
C GLU A 191 25.33 26.99 -8.23
N SER A 192 24.07 26.66 -8.51
CA SER A 192 22.93 27.54 -8.22
C SER A 192 22.31 27.27 -6.85
N PHE A 193 21.72 28.30 -6.24
CA PHE A 193 20.98 28.20 -4.99
C PHE A 193 19.85 29.23 -4.91
N ALA A 194 18.86 29.02 -4.05
CA ALA A 194 17.79 29.98 -3.82
C ALA A 194 18.17 30.93 -2.68
N SER A 195 18.14 32.23 -2.95
CA SER A 195 18.34 33.28 -1.95
C SER A 195 17.60 34.55 -2.38
N GLU A 196 17.44 35.50 -1.47
CA GLU A 196 16.86 36.81 -1.76
C GLU A 196 17.73 37.57 -2.76
N THR A 197 17.11 38.40 -3.61
CA THR A 197 17.78 39.08 -4.74
C THR A 197 18.90 40.02 -4.33
N ASP A 198 18.88 40.50 -3.08
CA ASP A 198 19.89 41.39 -2.52
C ASP A 198 21.10 40.61 -1.97
N GLY A 199 21.18 39.30 -2.27
CA GLY A 199 22.22 38.38 -1.81
C GLY A 199 21.90 37.71 -0.47
N GLY A 200 20.91 38.22 0.27
CA GLY A 200 20.63 37.82 1.64
C GLY A 200 21.82 38.09 2.58
N SER A 201 21.65 37.76 3.86
CA SER A 201 22.80 37.68 4.77
C SER A 201 23.65 36.47 4.36
N SER A 202 24.91 36.70 3.98
CA SER A 202 25.88 35.63 3.73
C SER A 202 26.03 34.70 4.94
N GLU A 203 25.81 35.22 6.14
CA GLU A 203 25.79 34.44 7.39
C GLU A 203 24.59 33.49 7.42
N ALA A 204 23.41 33.91 6.97
CA ALA A 204 22.24 33.03 6.92
C ALA A 204 22.42 31.85 5.96
N LEU A 205 23.11 32.08 4.83
CA LEU A 205 23.44 31.02 3.88
C LEU A 205 24.53 30.08 4.43
N ALA A 206 25.54 30.61 5.11
CA ALA A 206 26.59 29.84 5.78
C ALA A 206 26.01 28.98 6.91
N ASP A 207 25.16 29.55 7.77
CA ASP A 207 24.43 28.84 8.81
C ASP A 207 23.59 27.69 8.25
N ALA A 208 22.86 27.91 7.15
CA ALA A 208 22.06 26.87 6.50
C ALA A 208 22.93 25.75 5.91
N ALA A 209 24.12 26.08 5.40
CA ALA A 209 25.09 25.10 4.92
C ALA A 209 25.72 24.29 6.08
N GLU A 210 26.07 24.92 7.19
CA GLU A 210 26.66 24.28 8.37
C GLU A 210 25.69 23.33 9.09
N ARG A 211 24.39 23.64 9.07
CA ARG A 211 23.32 22.80 9.66
C ARG A 211 23.00 21.54 8.85
N GLY A 212 23.80 21.18 7.83
CA GLY A 212 23.67 19.92 7.11
C GLY A 212 22.52 19.88 6.10
N GLY A 213 22.12 21.02 5.53
CA GLY A 213 21.19 21.11 4.41
C GLY A 213 19.72 21.32 4.77
N GLU A 214 19.37 21.38 6.06
CA GLU A 214 18.03 21.79 6.49
C GLU A 214 17.80 23.27 6.15
N GLY A 215 16.91 23.55 5.20
CA GLY A 215 16.66 24.91 4.72
C GLY A 215 17.69 25.44 3.73
N LEU A 216 18.55 24.58 3.16
CA LEU A 216 19.42 24.95 2.05
C LEU A 216 18.83 24.48 0.72
N TRP A 217 18.28 25.42 -0.04
CA TRP A 217 17.85 25.17 -1.43
C TRP A 217 19.02 25.43 -2.38
N ALA A 218 19.90 24.45 -2.57
CA ALA A 218 21.05 24.57 -3.46
C ALA A 218 21.15 23.39 -4.41
N GLY A 219 21.96 23.51 -5.47
CA GLY A 219 22.42 22.41 -6.31
C GLY A 219 21.43 21.84 -7.31
N SER A 220 21.90 20.83 -8.05
CA SER A 220 21.17 20.18 -9.16
C SER A 220 20.00 19.27 -8.73
N GLN A 221 19.80 19.10 -7.42
CA GLN A 221 18.61 18.45 -6.87
C GLN A 221 17.35 19.31 -7.06
N LEU A 222 17.50 20.62 -7.21
CA LEU A 222 16.39 21.54 -7.47
C LEU A 222 15.85 21.37 -8.89
N GLY A 223 14.53 21.30 -8.99
CA GLY A 223 13.79 21.39 -10.25
C GLY A 223 13.46 22.84 -10.59
N LEU A 224 13.53 23.15 -11.88
CA LEU A 224 13.08 24.43 -12.46
C LEU A 224 11.82 24.23 -13.30
N VAL A 225 11.75 23.11 -14.00
CA VAL A 225 10.55 22.65 -14.70
C VAL A 225 10.32 21.20 -14.35
N THR A 226 9.14 20.91 -13.79
CA THR A 226 8.77 19.56 -13.36
C THR A 226 7.37 19.23 -13.83
N GLY A 227 7.26 18.15 -14.58
CA GLY A 227 5.99 17.51 -14.90
C GLY A 227 5.51 16.60 -13.78
N PHE A 228 4.21 16.37 -13.74
CA PHE A 228 3.57 15.35 -12.92
C PHE A 228 2.53 14.65 -13.78
N GLN A 229 2.56 13.33 -13.77
CA GLN A 229 1.61 12.51 -14.53
C GLN A 229 0.69 11.76 -13.56
N THR A 230 -0.60 12.02 -13.67
CA THR A 230 -1.62 11.36 -12.84
C THR A 230 -1.80 9.90 -13.24
N LEU A 231 -2.54 9.14 -12.43
CA LEU A 231 -2.83 7.73 -12.73
C LEU A 231 -3.72 7.54 -13.97
N ASN A 232 -4.56 8.52 -14.29
CA ASN A 232 -5.34 8.60 -15.54
C ASN A 232 -4.57 9.22 -16.71
N ASN A 233 -3.26 9.45 -16.58
CA ASN A 233 -2.37 10.01 -17.60
C ASN A 233 -2.60 11.49 -17.97
N ALA A 234 -3.42 12.23 -17.20
CA ALA A 234 -3.44 13.69 -17.29
C ALA A 234 -2.06 14.25 -16.87
N ARG A 235 -1.63 15.33 -17.51
CA ARG A 235 -0.31 15.92 -17.27
C ARG A 235 -0.46 17.34 -16.73
N ILE A 236 0.27 17.62 -15.66
CA ILE A 236 0.48 18.97 -15.17
C ILE A 236 1.97 19.28 -15.19
N THR A 237 2.33 20.44 -15.74
CA THR A 237 3.71 20.91 -15.73
C THR A 237 3.82 22.19 -14.91
N TRP A 238 4.74 22.16 -13.96
CA TRP A 238 5.10 23.28 -13.11
C TRP A 238 6.38 23.93 -13.63
N VAL A 239 6.31 25.23 -13.87
CA VAL A 239 7.44 26.03 -14.37
C VAL A 239 7.77 27.09 -13.32
N GLY A 240 9.01 27.13 -12.85
CA GLY A 240 9.46 28.05 -11.80
C GLY A 240 9.38 29.53 -12.14
N GLY A 241 9.22 29.90 -13.42
CA GLY A 241 9.07 31.28 -13.85
C GLY A 241 8.44 31.40 -15.23
N VAL A 242 7.54 32.37 -15.38
CA VAL A 242 6.79 32.60 -16.63
C VAL A 242 7.69 33.14 -17.74
N ASP A 243 8.76 33.86 -17.39
CA ASP A 243 9.66 34.51 -18.35
C ASP A 243 10.41 33.50 -19.23
N LEU A 244 10.46 32.23 -18.85
CA LEU A 244 10.93 31.13 -19.69
C LEU A 244 10.24 31.11 -21.07
N PHE A 245 8.96 31.51 -21.13
CA PHE A 245 8.13 31.56 -22.35
C PHE A 245 8.14 32.94 -23.02
N SER A 246 8.87 33.92 -22.49
CA SER A 246 8.89 35.29 -23.00
C SER A 246 9.58 35.40 -24.36
N ASP A 247 9.13 36.37 -25.14
CA ASP A 247 9.73 36.74 -26.42
C ASP A 247 11.15 37.30 -26.22
N GLU A 248 11.41 37.92 -25.07
CA GLU A 248 12.76 38.35 -24.67
C GLU A 248 13.71 37.15 -24.62
N TYR A 249 13.40 36.13 -23.82
CA TYR A 249 14.29 34.96 -23.67
C TYR A 249 14.32 34.08 -24.91
N ALA A 250 13.24 34.07 -25.71
CA ALA A 250 13.21 33.38 -27.00
C ALA A 250 14.21 33.96 -28.01
N ASN A 251 14.44 35.28 -27.99
CA ASN A 251 15.32 36.00 -28.92
C ASN A 251 16.69 36.37 -28.31
N LYS A 252 16.87 36.16 -27.00
CA LYS A 252 18.12 36.48 -26.29
C LYS A 252 19.25 35.55 -26.71
N GLU A 253 20.45 36.10 -26.87
CA GLU A 253 21.65 35.32 -27.14
C GLU A 253 22.27 34.80 -25.84
N VAL A 254 22.77 33.56 -25.85
CA VAL A 254 23.50 32.95 -24.71
C VAL A 254 24.97 33.36 -24.72
N ALA A 255 25.53 33.49 -25.91
CA ALA A 255 26.87 34.04 -26.18
C ALA A 255 26.78 34.81 -27.50
N LYS A 256 27.74 35.69 -27.79
CA LYS A 256 27.73 36.53 -29.01
C LYS A 256 27.47 35.68 -30.26
N GLY A 257 26.33 35.92 -30.93
CA GLY A 257 25.91 35.22 -32.15
C GLY A 257 25.26 33.84 -31.94
N VAL A 258 25.06 33.41 -30.69
CA VAL A 258 24.43 32.12 -30.34
C VAL A 258 23.07 32.35 -29.70
N GLN A 259 22.02 32.12 -30.48
CA GLN A 259 20.62 32.20 -30.03
C GLN A 259 20.28 31.17 -28.94
N SER A 260 19.34 31.50 -28.06
CA SER A 260 18.89 30.60 -26.99
C SER A 260 18.13 29.36 -27.50
N GLY A 261 17.97 28.39 -26.60
CA GLY A 261 17.09 27.23 -26.79
C GLY A 261 15.63 27.45 -26.37
N ASN A 262 15.27 28.61 -25.81
CA ASN A 262 14.00 28.83 -25.10
C ASN A 262 12.76 28.55 -25.96
N ALA A 263 12.74 29.03 -27.21
CA ALA A 263 11.60 28.84 -28.10
C ALA A 263 11.33 27.33 -28.36
N GLN A 264 12.38 26.54 -28.59
CA GLN A 264 12.21 25.10 -28.81
C GLN A 264 11.89 24.36 -27.51
N PHE A 265 12.54 24.74 -26.40
CA PHE A 265 12.26 24.16 -25.08
C PHE A 265 10.81 24.38 -24.65
N ALA A 266 10.29 25.60 -24.81
CA ALA A 266 8.90 25.94 -24.52
C ALA A 266 7.92 25.08 -25.33
N ARG A 267 8.21 24.86 -26.62
CA ARG A 267 7.42 23.97 -27.48
C ARG A 267 7.47 22.51 -27.01
N ASP A 268 8.65 22.00 -26.68
CA ASP A 268 8.80 20.60 -26.24
C ASP A 268 8.06 20.35 -24.91
N VAL A 269 8.12 21.31 -23.99
CA VAL A 269 7.38 21.28 -22.72
C VAL A 269 5.88 21.32 -22.96
N ALA A 270 5.39 22.20 -23.84
CA ALA A 270 3.98 22.26 -24.20
C ALA A 270 3.52 20.96 -24.89
N ALA A 271 4.28 20.46 -25.86
CA ALA A 271 3.99 19.22 -26.59
C ALA A 271 3.92 18.00 -25.65
N TRP A 272 4.78 17.94 -24.64
CA TRP A 272 4.66 16.91 -23.60
C TRP A 272 3.42 17.12 -22.73
N THR A 273 3.19 18.34 -22.25
CA THR A 273 2.06 18.65 -21.37
C THR A 273 0.72 18.35 -22.05
N PHE A 274 0.58 18.74 -23.31
CA PHE A 274 -0.64 18.58 -24.10
C PHE A 274 -0.73 17.23 -24.81
N GLN A 275 0.11 16.25 -24.43
CA GLN A 275 0.03 14.88 -24.97
C GLN A 275 0.15 14.82 -26.51
N GLU A 276 1.03 15.62 -27.09
CA GLU A 276 1.49 15.44 -28.47
C GLU A 276 2.66 14.44 -28.52
N SER A 277 3.52 14.48 -27.49
CA SER A 277 4.72 13.66 -27.41
C SER A 277 4.64 12.60 -26.30
N GLN A 278 5.36 11.50 -26.52
CA GLN A 278 5.47 10.40 -25.55
C GLN A 278 4.12 9.79 -25.13
N VAL A 279 3.18 9.68 -26.07
CA VAL A 279 1.85 9.10 -25.83
C VAL A 279 1.75 7.71 -26.44
N LEU A 280 1.43 6.74 -25.59
CA LEU A 280 1.20 5.35 -25.94
C LEU A 280 -0.19 4.93 -25.46
N ARG A 281 -0.81 3.99 -26.16
CA ARG A 281 -2.03 3.32 -25.68
C ARG A 281 -2.02 1.83 -26.01
N ILE A 282 -2.76 1.06 -25.24
CA ILE A 282 -3.08 -0.34 -25.55
C ILE A 282 -4.38 -0.33 -26.35
N ASP A 283 -4.35 -0.74 -27.62
CA ASP A 283 -5.54 -0.81 -28.47
C ASP A 283 -6.41 -2.03 -28.13
N LYS A 284 -5.76 -3.18 -27.91
CA LYS A 284 -6.43 -4.44 -27.64
C LYS A 284 -5.49 -5.42 -26.94
N THR A 285 -6.03 -6.23 -26.04
CA THR A 285 -5.38 -7.42 -25.51
C THR A 285 -6.17 -8.67 -25.93
N THR A 286 -5.46 -9.76 -26.17
CA THR A 286 -6.04 -11.05 -26.57
C THR A 286 -5.29 -12.18 -25.89
N HIS A 287 -6.00 -13.25 -25.58
CA HIS A 287 -5.44 -14.48 -25.04
C HIS A 287 -6.17 -15.69 -25.65
N HIS A 288 -5.49 -16.81 -25.80
CA HIS A 288 -6.08 -18.07 -26.24
C HIS A 288 -5.16 -19.24 -25.88
N ARG A 289 -5.68 -20.46 -25.96
CA ARG A 289 -4.84 -21.66 -25.86
C ARG A 289 -3.99 -21.80 -27.12
N VAL A 290 -2.81 -22.41 -27.01
CA VAL A 290 -2.03 -22.80 -28.20
C VAL A 290 -2.88 -23.68 -29.11
N ASN A 291 -2.82 -23.44 -30.43
CA ASN A 291 -3.63 -24.07 -31.48
C ASN A 291 -5.11 -23.70 -31.52
N THR A 292 -5.56 -22.72 -30.72
CA THR A 292 -6.89 -22.10 -30.87
C THR A 292 -6.73 -20.63 -31.25
N THR A 293 -7.75 -20.06 -31.89
CA THR A 293 -7.79 -18.62 -32.23
C THR A 293 -8.68 -17.83 -31.29
N GLU A 294 -9.64 -18.50 -30.65
CA GLU A 294 -10.62 -17.86 -29.79
C GLU A 294 -10.20 -17.85 -28.32
N PRO A 295 -10.54 -16.77 -27.58
CA PRO A 295 -10.33 -16.72 -26.14
C PRO A 295 -11.24 -17.72 -25.43
N LEU A 296 -10.70 -18.40 -24.42
CA LEU A 296 -11.46 -19.27 -23.53
C LEU A 296 -11.82 -18.52 -22.24
N GLU A 297 -13.01 -18.80 -21.70
CA GLU A 297 -13.44 -18.27 -20.39
C GLU A 297 -12.67 -18.90 -19.21
N GLN A 298 -12.16 -20.13 -19.41
CA GLN A 298 -11.43 -20.89 -18.41
C GLN A 298 -10.28 -21.67 -19.06
N TYR A 299 -9.16 -21.75 -18.36
CA TYR A 299 -8.02 -22.60 -18.70
C TYR A 299 -7.88 -23.73 -17.69
N THR A 300 -7.22 -24.81 -18.09
CA THR A 300 -6.84 -25.88 -17.17
C THR A 300 -5.43 -25.63 -16.63
N ILE A 301 -5.11 -26.15 -15.45
CA ILE A 301 -3.73 -26.21 -14.97
C ILE A 301 -2.82 -26.78 -16.06
N ASN A 302 -1.61 -26.23 -16.19
CA ASN A 302 -0.61 -26.65 -17.17
C ASN A 302 -0.96 -26.43 -18.65
N ASP A 303 -2.06 -25.75 -18.98
CA ASP A 303 -2.35 -25.35 -20.36
C ASP A 303 -1.28 -24.39 -20.91
N GLN A 304 -0.97 -24.55 -22.20
CA GLN A 304 -0.13 -23.58 -22.92
C GLN A 304 -1.02 -22.45 -23.44
N ILE A 305 -0.74 -21.23 -22.98
CA ILE A 305 -1.53 -20.04 -23.24
C ILE A 305 -0.68 -19.04 -24.03
N VAL A 306 -1.27 -18.49 -25.08
CA VAL A 306 -0.71 -17.35 -25.83
C VAL A 306 -1.41 -16.10 -25.36
N TYR A 307 -0.64 -15.10 -24.95
CA TYR A 307 -1.11 -13.76 -24.67
C TYR A 307 -0.53 -12.78 -25.69
N SER A 308 -1.34 -11.82 -26.14
CA SER A 308 -0.90 -10.75 -27.05
C SER A 308 -1.50 -9.40 -26.67
N ALA A 309 -0.74 -8.34 -26.88
CA ALA A 309 -1.19 -6.96 -26.75
C ALA A 309 -0.81 -6.15 -27.99
N TYR A 310 -1.70 -5.26 -28.40
CA TYR A 310 -1.48 -4.33 -29.51
C TYR A 310 -1.30 -2.93 -28.93
N ILE A 311 -0.15 -2.32 -29.22
CA ILE A 311 0.24 -1.01 -28.68
C ILE A 311 0.48 -0.06 -29.84
N SER A 312 -0.12 1.12 -29.75
CA SER A 312 0.07 2.22 -30.69
C SER A 312 0.68 3.44 -29.99
N LYS A 313 1.43 4.22 -30.77
CA LYS A 313 1.98 5.52 -30.39
C LYS A 313 1.26 6.60 -31.18
N TYR A 314 0.92 7.68 -30.50
CA TYR A 314 0.35 8.84 -31.18
C TYR A 314 1.45 9.60 -31.91
N ASP A 315 1.19 9.96 -33.16
CA ASP A 315 2.05 10.84 -33.95
C ASP A 315 1.32 12.16 -34.22
N ALA A 316 1.73 13.21 -33.52
CA ALA A 316 1.12 14.53 -33.62
C ALA A 316 1.20 15.09 -35.05
N LYS A 317 2.24 14.77 -35.83
CA LYS A 317 2.44 15.32 -37.19
C LYS A 317 1.42 14.81 -38.20
N THR A 318 1.04 13.54 -38.06
CA THR A 318 0.06 12.87 -38.92
C THR A 318 -1.33 12.87 -38.31
N ASN A 319 -1.46 13.21 -37.02
CA ASN A 319 -2.67 13.12 -36.23
C ASN A 319 -3.27 11.70 -36.22
N GLU A 320 -2.41 10.69 -36.25
CA GLU A 320 -2.81 9.28 -36.33
C GLU A 320 -2.14 8.45 -35.23
N TRP A 321 -2.81 7.35 -34.87
CA TRP A 321 -2.26 6.33 -33.99
C TRP A 321 -1.54 5.28 -34.82
N ALA A 322 -0.22 5.26 -34.74
CA ALA A 322 0.62 4.32 -35.49
C ALA A 322 1.02 3.13 -34.60
N PRO A 323 1.02 1.88 -35.11
CA PRO A 323 1.50 0.72 -34.36
C PRO A 323 2.95 0.90 -33.89
N TYR A 324 3.23 0.58 -32.63
CA TYR A 324 4.53 0.85 -32.01
C TYR A 324 5.20 -0.40 -31.45
N SER A 325 6.27 -0.86 -32.11
CA SER A 325 7.07 -2.04 -31.71
C SER A 325 8.38 -1.68 -30.97
N GLY A 326 8.55 -0.43 -30.53
CA GLY A 326 9.82 0.06 -29.97
C GLY A 326 10.07 -0.25 -28.49
N ILE A 327 9.11 -0.84 -27.77
CA ILE A 327 9.26 -1.12 -26.33
C ILE A 327 10.08 -2.40 -26.15
N LYS A 328 11.23 -2.30 -25.47
CA LYS A 328 12.15 -3.43 -25.26
C LYS A 328 11.98 -4.10 -23.91
N ASP A 329 11.43 -3.37 -22.94
CA ASP A 329 11.37 -3.74 -21.53
C ASP A 329 9.93 -3.90 -21.02
N LEU A 330 8.98 -4.16 -21.92
CA LEU A 330 7.59 -4.44 -21.56
C LEU A 330 7.53 -5.79 -20.84
N GLN A 331 6.77 -5.83 -19.73
CA GLN A 331 6.61 -7.04 -18.93
C GLN A 331 5.16 -7.50 -18.91
N PHE A 332 5.00 -8.81 -18.90
CA PHE A 332 3.74 -9.52 -18.72
C PHE A 332 3.76 -10.23 -17.37
N GLU A 333 2.65 -10.11 -16.64
CA GLU A 333 2.43 -10.83 -15.38
C GLU A 333 1.18 -11.69 -15.45
N PHE A 334 1.30 -12.93 -14.96
CA PHE A 334 0.16 -13.81 -14.67
C PHE A 334 0.09 -14.02 -13.16
N THR A 335 -0.89 -13.39 -12.51
CA THR A 335 -0.94 -13.20 -11.06
C THR A 335 -2.30 -13.59 -10.46
N MET A 336 -2.32 -13.98 -9.19
CA MET A 336 -3.55 -14.17 -8.40
C MET A 336 -3.60 -13.13 -7.27
N LEU A 337 -2.72 -13.31 -6.28
CA LEU A 337 -2.36 -12.31 -5.25
C LEU A 337 -0.95 -11.82 -5.55
N ASP A 338 -0.02 -12.77 -5.70
CA ASP A 338 1.37 -12.54 -6.11
C ASP A 338 1.63 -13.04 -7.54
N PRO A 339 2.57 -12.39 -8.27
CA PRO A 339 2.89 -12.79 -9.64
C PRO A 339 3.52 -14.18 -9.64
N HIS A 340 2.79 -15.16 -10.19
CA HIS A 340 3.30 -16.52 -10.37
C HIS A 340 4.23 -16.60 -11.57
N ILE A 341 3.94 -15.81 -12.61
CA ILE A 341 4.77 -15.69 -13.80
C ILE A 341 4.97 -14.20 -14.06
N ARG A 342 6.23 -13.79 -14.20
CA ARG A 342 6.62 -12.47 -14.69
C ARG A 342 7.68 -12.66 -15.76
N THR A 343 7.38 -12.25 -16.99
CA THR A 343 8.26 -12.45 -18.15
C THR A 343 8.24 -11.23 -19.06
N ALA A 344 9.25 -11.09 -19.92
CA ALA A 344 9.27 -10.03 -20.93
C ALA A 344 8.21 -10.30 -22.01
N LEU A 345 7.46 -9.27 -22.38
CA LEU A 345 6.48 -9.29 -23.46
C LEU A 345 7.10 -8.61 -24.68
N LEU A 346 7.64 -9.40 -25.60
CA LEU A 346 8.46 -8.91 -26.70
C LEU A 346 7.62 -8.61 -27.96
N PRO A 347 8.07 -7.66 -28.81
CA PRO A 347 7.41 -7.38 -30.08
C PRO A 347 7.55 -8.56 -31.04
N VAL A 348 6.49 -8.82 -31.81
CA VAL A 348 6.46 -9.89 -32.80
C VAL A 348 7.07 -9.40 -34.12
N PRO A 349 8.14 -10.04 -34.63
CA PRO A 349 8.71 -9.68 -35.93
C PRO A 349 7.68 -9.81 -37.05
N GLY A 350 7.60 -8.82 -37.93
CA GLY A 350 6.67 -8.82 -39.08
C GLY A 350 5.23 -8.40 -38.77
N VAL A 351 4.85 -8.18 -37.50
CA VAL A 351 3.53 -7.67 -37.11
C VAL A 351 3.69 -6.38 -36.29
N PRO A 352 3.60 -5.19 -36.91
CA PRO A 352 3.77 -3.92 -36.22
C PRO A 352 2.81 -3.75 -35.03
N GLY A 353 3.33 -3.23 -33.91
CA GLY A 353 2.57 -2.95 -32.68
C GLY A 353 2.12 -4.17 -31.88
N LYS A 354 2.28 -5.39 -32.39
CA LYS A 354 1.91 -6.62 -31.66
C LYS A 354 3.05 -7.09 -30.78
N TYR A 355 2.74 -7.32 -29.51
CA TYR A 355 3.62 -7.99 -28.55
C TYR A 355 2.96 -9.28 -28.11
N SER A 356 3.73 -10.37 -27.98
CA SER A 356 3.16 -11.67 -27.64
C SER A 356 4.12 -12.55 -26.84
N ILE A 357 3.54 -13.40 -26.01
CA ILE A 357 4.25 -14.41 -25.22
C ILE A 357 3.41 -15.68 -25.18
N THR A 358 4.10 -16.83 -25.20
CA THR A 358 3.49 -18.14 -24.94
C THR A 358 4.06 -18.68 -23.65
N PHE A 359 3.20 -19.10 -22.72
CA PHE A 359 3.61 -19.61 -21.42
C PHE A 359 2.69 -20.73 -20.93
N ARG A 360 3.19 -21.50 -19.95
CA ARG A 360 2.44 -22.58 -19.31
C ARG A 360 1.70 -22.07 -18.08
N ALA A 361 0.41 -22.32 -17.97
CA ALA A 361 -0.37 -22.03 -16.77
C ALA A 361 0.21 -22.78 -15.54
N PRO A 362 0.25 -22.15 -14.36
CA PRO A 362 0.76 -22.77 -13.15
C PRO A 362 -0.12 -23.95 -12.69
N ASP A 363 0.46 -24.80 -11.83
CA ASP A 363 -0.22 -25.98 -11.29
C ASP A 363 -1.27 -25.65 -10.22
N ARG A 364 -1.24 -24.41 -9.72
CA ARG A 364 -2.23 -23.90 -8.79
C ARG A 364 -3.46 -23.43 -9.54
N HIS A 365 -4.62 -24.00 -9.21
CA HIS A 365 -5.91 -23.51 -9.69
C HIS A 365 -6.39 -22.30 -8.89
N GLY A 366 -7.21 -21.47 -9.50
CA GLY A 366 -7.73 -20.24 -8.92
C GLY A 366 -8.10 -19.21 -9.98
N VAL A 367 -8.40 -17.99 -9.52
CA VAL A 367 -8.71 -16.86 -10.39
C VAL A 367 -7.43 -16.05 -10.61
N PHE A 368 -6.92 -16.08 -11.84
CA PHE A 368 -5.72 -15.36 -12.25
C PHE A 368 -6.06 -14.11 -13.04
N LYS A 369 -5.07 -13.23 -13.20
CA LYS A 369 -5.13 -12.03 -14.01
C LYS A 369 -3.92 -11.96 -14.93
N PHE A 370 -4.17 -11.68 -16.20
CA PHE A 370 -3.18 -11.19 -17.15
C PHE A 370 -2.99 -9.70 -16.90
N VAL A 371 -1.78 -9.28 -16.52
CA VAL A 371 -1.50 -7.89 -16.16
C VAL A 371 -0.36 -7.35 -17.02
N ILE A 372 -0.61 -6.19 -17.63
CA ILE A 372 0.40 -5.29 -18.17
C ILE A 372 0.40 -4.05 -17.28
N ASN A 373 1.55 -3.70 -16.73
CA ASN A 373 1.73 -2.50 -15.91
C ASN A 373 3.06 -1.83 -16.29
N TYR A 374 3.01 -0.99 -17.32
CA TYR A 374 4.18 -0.29 -17.85
C TYR A 374 4.13 1.19 -17.48
N LYS A 375 4.93 1.56 -16.48
CA LYS A 375 5.06 2.94 -15.99
C LYS A 375 6.52 3.38 -16.17
N ARG A 376 6.75 4.37 -17.03
CA ARG A 376 8.06 4.98 -17.28
C ARG A 376 7.91 6.50 -17.22
N LYS A 377 8.90 7.18 -16.64
CA LYS A 377 8.86 8.64 -16.47
C LYS A 377 8.80 9.32 -17.84
N GLY A 378 7.83 10.22 -18.01
CA GLY A 378 7.60 10.96 -19.25
C GLY A 378 6.77 10.23 -20.31
N LEU A 379 6.52 8.92 -20.16
CA LEU A 379 5.68 8.13 -21.07
C LEU A 379 4.30 7.88 -20.44
N THR A 380 3.26 7.84 -21.27
CA THR A 380 1.92 7.41 -20.85
C THR A 380 1.97 6.04 -20.17
N PHE A 381 1.28 5.91 -19.03
CA PHE A 381 1.20 4.65 -18.31
C PHE A 381 0.27 3.69 -19.04
N LEU A 382 0.79 2.52 -19.37
CA LEU A 382 0.01 1.44 -19.98
C LEU A 382 -0.38 0.45 -18.89
N GLN A 383 -1.67 0.35 -18.62
CA GLN A 383 -2.21 -0.58 -17.65
C GLN A 383 -3.36 -1.38 -18.28
N SER A 384 -3.27 -2.70 -18.19
CA SER A 384 -4.35 -3.61 -18.60
C SER A 384 -4.39 -4.79 -17.62
N SER A 385 -5.59 -5.20 -17.26
CA SER A 385 -5.83 -6.34 -16.36
C SER A 385 -7.02 -7.13 -16.87
N THR A 386 -6.81 -8.41 -17.18
CA THR A 386 -7.86 -9.31 -17.66
C THR A 386 -7.91 -10.53 -16.74
N THR A 387 -9.06 -10.76 -16.11
CA THR A 387 -9.25 -11.85 -15.14
C THR A 387 -9.72 -13.12 -15.84
N VAL A 388 -9.13 -14.27 -15.51
CA VAL A 388 -9.50 -15.59 -16.04
C VAL A 388 -9.38 -16.67 -14.96
N ALA A 389 -10.24 -17.68 -15.01
CA ALA A 389 -10.16 -18.84 -14.13
C ALA A 389 -9.20 -19.90 -14.69
N VAL A 390 -8.32 -20.42 -13.82
CA VAL A 390 -7.53 -21.63 -14.06
C VAL A 390 -8.10 -22.72 -13.17
N VAL A 391 -8.64 -23.78 -13.77
CA VAL A 391 -9.31 -24.88 -13.07
C VAL A 391 -8.49 -26.17 -13.14
N PRO A 392 -8.65 -27.09 -12.17
CA PRO A 392 -8.11 -28.44 -12.31
C PRO A 392 -8.74 -29.16 -13.51
N PRO A 393 -8.09 -30.22 -14.04
CA PRO A 393 -8.70 -31.05 -15.07
C PRO A 393 -10.01 -31.65 -14.54
N ARG A 394 -11.00 -31.71 -15.42
CA ARG A 394 -12.25 -32.43 -15.17
C ARG A 394 -11.98 -33.93 -15.00
N HIS A 395 -12.95 -34.66 -14.48
CA HIS A 395 -12.85 -36.12 -14.27
C HIS A 395 -12.49 -36.92 -15.54
N ASP A 396 -12.79 -36.40 -16.72
CA ASP A 396 -12.45 -36.96 -18.04
C ASP A 396 -11.11 -36.46 -18.60
N GLY A 397 -10.50 -35.45 -17.99
CA GLY A 397 -9.20 -34.89 -18.38
C GLY A 397 -7.99 -35.64 -17.81
N TYR A 398 -8.20 -36.58 -16.89
CA TYR A 398 -7.11 -37.41 -16.35
C TYR A 398 -6.71 -38.53 -17.31
N PRO A 399 -5.42 -38.86 -17.42
CA PRO A 399 -4.96 -39.98 -18.24
C PRO A 399 -5.56 -41.30 -17.74
N ARG A 400 -6.11 -42.09 -18.66
CA ARG A 400 -6.69 -43.42 -18.40
C ARG A 400 -5.78 -44.50 -18.94
N PHE A 401 -5.95 -45.73 -18.43
CA PHE A 401 -5.15 -46.89 -18.83
C PHE A 401 -3.65 -46.70 -18.56
N LEU A 402 -3.34 -46.31 -17.32
CA LEU A 402 -1.95 -46.13 -16.89
C LEU A 402 -1.22 -47.47 -16.96
N SER A 403 -0.04 -47.50 -17.58
CA SER A 403 0.76 -48.73 -17.71
C SER A 403 1.08 -49.35 -16.35
N ALA A 404 1.38 -48.53 -15.35
CA ALA A 404 1.61 -48.95 -13.97
C ALA A 404 0.37 -49.57 -13.29
N ALA A 405 -0.84 -49.30 -13.79
CA ALA A 405 -2.08 -49.79 -13.22
C ALA A 405 -2.57 -51.11 -13.84
N TRP A 406 -1.85 -51.68 -14.80
CA TRP A 406 -2.18 -52.97 -15.42
C TRP A 406 -2.40 -54.13 -14.43
N PRO A 407 -1.62 -54.29 -13.35
CA PRO A 407 -1.87 -55.34 -12.37
C PRO A 407 -3.26 -55.25 -11.73
N TYR A 408 -3.75 -54.03 -11.47
CA TYR A 408 -5.10 -53.82 -10.93
C TYR A 408 -6.18 -54.10 -11.97
N TYR A 409 -5.98 -53.64 -13.21
CA TYR A 409 -6.92 -53.92 -14.30
C TYR A 409 -7.05 -55.41 -14.57
N ALA A 410 -5.92 -56.13 -14.63
CA ALA A 410 -5.89 -57.58 -14.82
C ALA A 410 -6.47 -58.33 -13.62
N GLY A 411 -6.17 -57.91 -12.38
CA GLY A 411 -6.71 -58.53 -11.17
C GLY A 411 -8.25 -58.42 -11.09
N ALA A 412 -8.80 -57.25 -11.38
CA ALA A 412 -10.25 -57.05 -11.45
C ALA A 412 -10.89 -57.96 -12.49
N LEU A 413 -10.32 -58.01 -13.70
CA LEU A 413 -10.79 -58.88 -14.78
C LEU A 413 -10.69 -60.37 -14.40
N SER A 414 -9.58 -60.78 -13.78
CA SER A 414 -9.38 -62.14 -13.27
C SER A 414 -10.42 -62.53 -12.22
N THR A 415 -10.83 -61.59 -11.36
CA THR A 415 -11.83 -61.85 -10.32
C THR A 415 -13.21 -62.03 -10.94
N SER A 416 -13.58 -61.18 -11.91
CA SER A 416 -14.82 -61.33 -12.66
C SER A 416 -14.89 -62.66 -13.42
N VAL A 417 -13.81 -63.05 -14.10
CA VAL A 417 -13.73 -64.34 -14.80
C VAL A 417 -13.77 -65.50 -13.80
N GLY A 418 -13.01 -65.43 -12.71
CA GLY A 418 -12.99 -66.46 -11.67
C GLY A 418 -14.35 -66.64 -11.00
N PHE A 419 -15.06 -65.56 -10.69
CA PHE A 419 -16.42 -65.61 -10.16
C PHE A 419 -17.38 -66.25 -11.15
N PHE A 420 -17.31 -65.89 -12.44
CA PHE A 420 -18.14 -66.49 -13.47
C PHE A 420 -17.90 -68.00 -13.60
N VAL A 421 -16.63 -68.43 -13.63
CA VAL A 421 -16.24 -69.85 -13.67
C VAL A 421 -16.71 -70.57 -12.41
N PHE A 422 -16.52 -69.98 -11.23
CA PHE A 422 -17.00 -70.53 -9.97
C PHE A 422 -18.52 -70.72 -9.99
N SER A 423 -19.30 -69.71 -10.39
CA SER A 423 -20.76 -69.82 -10.47
C SER A 423 -21.19 -70.94 -11.43
N ALA A 424 -20.53 -71.05 -12.60
CA ALA A 424 -20.81 -72.10 -13.57
C ALA A 424 -20.52 -73.50 -12.99
N LEU A 425 -19.35 -73.69 -12.37
CA LEU A 425 -18.96 -74.97 -11.77
C LEU A 425 -19.80 -75.32 -10.53
N TYR A 426 -20.14 -74.34 -9.70
CA TYR A 426 -20.96 -74.53 -8.51
C TYR A 426 -22.38 -74.94 -8.88
N LEU A 427 -22.97 -74.34 -9.92
CA LEU A 427 -24.29 -74.73 -10.43
C LEU A 427 -24.28 -76.08 -11.16
N ALA A 428 -23.18 -76.43 -11.83
CA ALA A 428 -23.02 -77.72 -12.53
C ALA A 428 -22.56 -78.87 -11.60
N GLY A 429 -22.15 -78.56 -10.36
CA GLY A 429 -21.60 -79.51 -9.41
C GLY A 429 -22.69 -80.37 -8.76
N ASP A 430 -22.72 -81.66 -9.10
CA ASP A 430 -23.66 -82.61 -8.52
C ASP A 430 -23.22 -83.05 -7.11
N SER A 431 -24.15 -83.04 -6.15
CA SER A 431 -23.87 -83.33 -4.75
C SER A 431 -23.68 -84.83 -4.52
N ARG A 432 -22.43 -85.32 -4.46
CA ARG A 432 -22.17 -86.69 -4.01
C ARG A 432 -22.42 -86.83 -2.50
N GLU A 433 -23.63 -87.24 -2.13
CA GLU A 433 -23.89 -87.74 -0.78
C GLU A 433 -23.05 -88.99 -0.49
N LYS A 434 -22.16 -88.91 0.52
CA LYS A 434 -21.48 -90.10 1.08
C LYS A 434 -22.50 -90.92 1.87
N LYS A 435 -22.96 -92.04 1.32
CA LYS A 435 -23.69 -93.09 2.07
C LYS A 435 -22.79 -93.64 3.19
N SER A 436 -23.12 -93.38 4.45
CA SER A 436 -22.55 -94.12 5.58
C SER A 436 -23.29 -95.45 5.73
N ILE A 437 -22.54 -96.55 5.72
CA ILE A 437 -23.03 -97.91 5.95
C ILE A 437 -23.19 -98.07 7.47
N ARG A 438 -24.44 -98.24 7.95
CA ARG A 438 -24.73 -98.67 9.32
C ARG A 438 -24.55 -100.18 9.42
N LEU A 439 -23.52 -100.64 10.12
CA LEU A 439 -23.48 -102.00 10.67
C LEU A 439 -23.94 -101.91 12.13
N GLY A 440 -25.07 -102.56 12.42
CA GLY A 440 -25.66 -102.57 13.75
C GLY A 440 -25.02 -103.62 14.65
N THR A 441 -24.71 -103.23 15.88
CA THR A 441 -24.84 -104.09 17.05
C THR A 441 -25.29 -103.23 18.23
N HIS A 442 -26.47 -103.58 18.75
CA HIS A 442 -27.05 -103.18 20.02
C HIS A 442 -26.04 -103.25 21.17
N ILE A 443 -26.11 -102.31 22.11
CA ILE A 443 -26.38 -102.57 23.55
C ILE A 443 -26.79 -101.25 24.23
N GLU A 444 -27.78 -101.37 25.10
CA GLU A 444 -28.55 -100.35 25.79
C GLU A 444 -27.74 -99.51 26.81
N ARG A 445 -28.21 -98.29 27.12
CA ARG A 445 -28.92 -97.99 28.39
C ARG A 445 -29.40 -96.53 28.48
N LYS A 446 -30.53 -96.38 29.16
CA LYS A 446 -31.42 -95.21 29.34
C LYS A 446 -30.79 -93.96 30.03
N PRO A 447 -31.39 -92.77 29.86
CA PRO A 447 -30.92 -91.49 30.40
C PRO A 447 -31.44 -91.20 31.81
N PRO A 448 -30.86 -90.24 32.56
CA PRO A 448 -31.73 -89.17 33.04
C PRO A 448 -31.10 -87.77 33.25
N ARG A 449 -31.99 -86.78 33.04
CA ARG A 449 -32.29 -85.57 33.83
C ARG A 449 -31.22 -84.49 34.13
N ARG A 450 -31.58 -83.29 33.67
CA ARG A 450 -31.28 -81.95 34.24
C ARG A 450 -31.23 -81.93 35.77
N LYS A 451 -30.35 -81.10 36.33
CA LYS A 451 -30.69 -80.15 37.41
C LYS A 451 -29.72 -78.96 37.45
N HIS A 452 -30.30 -77.82 37.76
CA HIS A 452 -29.69 -76.53 38.11
C HIS A 452 -28.72 -76.66 39.30
N GLU A 453 -27.69 -75.81 39.38
CA GLU A 453 -27.65 -74.69 40.34
C GLU A 453 -26.34 -73.91 40.26
N ALA A 454 -26.48 -72.62 40.52
CA ALA A 454 -25.44 -71.60 40.55
C ALA A 454 -24.60 -71.69 41.84
N SER A 455 -23.34 -71.25 41.78
CA SER A 455 -22.83 -70.18 42.66
C SER A 455 -21.32 -69.96 42.50
N ASN A 456 -21.00 -68.71 42.17
CA ASN A 456 -20.02 -67.83 42.80
C ASN A 456 -18.52 -68.17 42.91
N LEU A 457 -17.77 -67.24 42.31
CA LEU A 457 -16.65 -66.48 42.87
C LEU A 457 -15.27 -67.13 43.05
N ASN A 458 -14.39 -66.68 42.14
CA ASN A 458 -13.24 -65.82 42.42
C ASN A 458 -11.84 -66.38 42.76
N LEU A 459 -10.90 -65.72 42.07
CA LEU A 459 -9.50 -65.40 42.37
C LEU A 459 -8.43 -66.49 42.25
N GLY A 460 -7.48 -66.22 41.33
CA GLY A 460 -6.09 -66.02 41.76
C GLY A 460 -4.99 -66.85 41.09
N ARG A 461 -4.37 -66.28 40.04
CA ARG A 461 -2.92 -65.95 39.92
C ARG A 461 -1.86 -67.09 39.93
N ALA A 462 -1.07 -67.16 38.84
CA ALA A 462 0.41 -67.31 38.78
C ALA A 462 0.83 -67.60 37.31
N SER A 463 1.41 -66.66 36.55
CA SER A 463 2.85 -66.38 36.36
C SER A 463 3.67 -67.51 35.72
N PHE A 464 4.25 -67.27 34.53
CA PHE A 464 5.64 -67.60 34.17
C PHE A 464 6.05 -66.84 32.90
N GLY A 465 7.29 -66.33 32.89
CA GLY A 465 7.85 -65.51 31.82
C GLY A 465 9.07 -66.11 31.12
N SER A 466 9.64 -65.28 30.24
CA SER A 466 10.94 -65.36 29.53
C SER A 466 10.98 -66.32 28.33
N ALA A 467 10.85 -65.87 27.08
CA ALA A 467 11.74 -65.03 26.24
C ALA A 467 12.98 -65.75 25.69
N ASN A 468 13.06 -65.86 24.36
CA ASN A 468 14.24 -65.53 23.54
C ASN A 468 13.90 -65.50 22.03
N ASN A 469 14.05 -64.32 21.43
CA ASN A 469 14.08 -63.98 19.99
C ASN A 469 15.55 -64.17 19.46
N PRO A 470 15.97 -63.82 18.20
CA PRO A 470 15.34 -62.98 17.14
C PRO A 470 15.61 -63.38 15.65
N ILE A 471 15.13 -62.55 14.70
CA ILE A 471 15.73 -62.08 13.40
C ILE A 471 14.65 -61.98 12.27
N PRO A 472 14.59 -60.95 11.39
CA PRO A 472 14.08 -59.58 11.62
C PRO A 472 12.97 -59.15 10.60
N ALA A 473 12.17 -58.12 10.91
CA ALA A 473 11.24 -57.50 9.95
C ALA A 473 11.45 -55.99 9.89
N PHE A 474 11.67 -55.49 8.67
CA PHE A 474 11.85 -54.09 8.32
C PHE A 474 10.49 -53.36 8.24
N LEU A 475 10.41 -52.26 9.00
CA LEU A 475 9.61 -51.05 8.86
C LEU A 475 8.39 -51.03 7.90
N SER A 476 7.20 -50.98 8.50
CA SER A 476 6.04 -50.22 7.99
C SER A 476 5.47 -49.36 9.13
N ALA A 477 5.64 -48.04 9.04
CA ALA A 477 4.96 -47.08 9.90
C ALA A 477 3.52 -46.90 9.40
N GLN A 478 2.56 -47.32 10.23
CA GLN A 478 1.14 -47.14 10.00
C GLN A 478 0.70 -45.97 10.88
N ALA A 479 0.29 -44.87 10.25
CA ALA A 479 -0.34 -43.74 10.92
C ALA A 479 -1.84 -44.04 11.07
N ASP A 480 -2.31 -44.02 12.31
CA ASP A 480 -3.72 -44.12 12.69
C ASP A 480 -4.50 -42.89 12.18
N LEU A 481 -5.43 -43.16 11.26
CA LEU A 481 -6.56 -42.31 10.94
C LEU A 481 -7.78 -42.83 11.72
N THR A 482 -8.06 -42.24 12.87
CA THR A 482 -9.35 -42.43 13.56
C THR A 482 -10.34 -41.38 13.08
N PHE A 483 -11.20 -41.83 12.16
CA PHE A 483 -12.49 -41.28 11.83
C PHE A 483 -13.37 -41.17 13.09
N ILE A 484 -13.94 -40.00 13.35
CA ILE A 484 -15.15 -39.84 14.17
C ILE A 484 -16.23 -39.22 13.28
N GLU A 485 -17.27 -40.00 13.02
CA GLU A 485 -18.52 -39.62 12.38
C GLU A 485 -19.40 -38.75 13.30
N GLN A 486 -19.92 -37.64 12.80
CA GLN A 486 -21.25 -37.07 13.13
C GLN A 486 -21.62 -35.99 12.08
N PRO A 487 -22.91 -35.63 11.90
CA PRO A 487 -23.57 -35.72 10.60
C PRO A 487 -23.87 -34.38 9.90
N TRP A 488 -23.98 -34.47 8.58
CA TRP A 488 -24.49 -33.46 7.66
C TRP A 488 -25.96 -33.10 7.93
N ARG A 489 -26.24 -31.82 8.26
CA ARG A 489 -27.55 -31.20 8.02
C ARG A 489 -27.51 -30.41 6.72
N GLY A 490 -27.96 -31.06 5.64
CA GLY A 490 -28.30 -30.39 4.40
C GLY A 490 -29.71 -29.79 4.48
N THR A 491 -29.81 -28.47 4.40
CA THR A 491 -31.09 -27.80 4.11
C THR A 491 -31.27 -27.79 2.60
N ARG A 492 -32.13 -28.68 2.12
CA ARG A 492 -32.59 -28.74 0.72
C ARG A 492 -33.38 -27.46 0.41
N TYR A 493 -32.94 -26.67 -0.58
CA TYR A 493 -33.86 -25.86 -1.37
C TYR A 493 -34.06 -26.55 -2.72
N ASN A 494 -35.32 -26.85 -2.97
CA ASN A 494 -35.82 -27.73 -4.01
C ASN A 494 -35.96 -26.94 -5.32
N THR A 495 -35.18 -27.28 -6.34
CA THR A 495 -35.39 -26.83 -7.72
C THR A 495 -36.37 -27.78 -8.42
N ARG A 496 -37.67 -27.44 -8.46
CA ARG A 496 -38.62 -27.84 -9.51
C ARG A 496 -40.01 -27.22 -9.26
N SER A 497 -40.28 -26.08 -9.87
CA SER A 497 -41.55 -25.80 -10.59
C SER A 497 -41.44 -24.44 -11.28
N LEU A 498 -41.12 -24.46 -12.57
CA LEU A 498 -41.33 -23.31 -13.46
C LEU A 498 -41.85 -23.87 -14.77
N GLY A 499 -43.17 -23.95 -14.81
CA GLY A 499 -43.96 -24.36 -15.96
C GLY A 499 -45.31 -23.63 -15.93
N LYS A 500 -45.37 -22.55 -16.72
CA LYS A 500 -46.56 -21.93 -17.34
C LYS A 500 -47.57 -21.17 -16.46
N MET A 501 -47.54 -19.84 -16.59
CA MET A 501 -48.67 -18.92 -16.92
C MET A 501 -48.01 -17.58 -17.34
N LYS A 502 -47.83 -17.25 -18.63
CA LYS A 502 -48.77 -16.61 -19.58
C LYS A 502 -49.71 -15.57 -18.95
N ASN A 503 -49.37 -14.28 -19.14
CA ASN A 503 -50.21 -13.11 -19.50
C ASN A 503 -49.37 -11.84 -19.20
N ALA A 504 -48.73 -11.20 -20.18
CA ALA A 504 -49.29 -10.12 -21.00
C ALA A 504 -49.75 -8.90 -20.17
N VAL A 505 -48.85 -7.96 -19.90
CA VAL A 505 -49.21 -6.53 -19.79
C VAL A 505 -48.13 -5.70 -20.50
N THR A 506 -48.63 -4.98 -21.48
CA THR A 506 -47.99 -4.18 -22.51
C THR A 506 -47.53 -2.84 -21.93
N LEU A 507 -46.31 -2.41 -22.28
CA LEU A 507 -45.87 -1.02 -22.15
C LEU A 507 -46.75 -0.12 -23.03
N PRO A 508 -47.31 1.01 -22.54
CA PRO A 508 -47.90 1.99 -23.43
C PRO A 508 -46.80 2.85 -24.04
N TYR A 509 -46.59 2.55 -25.31
CA TYR A 509 -46.10 3.34 -26.42
C TYR A 509 -46.43 4.85 -26.32
N ILE A 510 -45.39 5.69 -26.32
CA ILE A 510 -45.48 7.13 -26.54
C ILE A 510 -45.57 7.36 -28.05
N LYS A 511 -46.63 8.03 -28.52
CA LYS A 511 -46.75 8.54 -29.89
C LYS A 511 -46.75 10.07 -29.87
N PRO A 512 -46.17 10.73 -30.90
CA PRO A 512 -45.88 12.16 -30.89
C PRO A 512 -47.03 12.94 -31.51
N ILE A 513 -47.24 14.19 -31.08
CA ILE A 513 -48.03 15.17 -31.82
C ILE A 513 -47.15 16.40 -32.02
N ASN A 514 -46.90 16.68 -33.30
CA ASN A 514 -46.29 17.90 -33.80
C ASN A 514 -47.32 18.60 -34.70
N GLN A 515 -47.25 19.93 -34.69
CA GLN A 515 -47.79 20.90 -35.67
C GLN A 515 -49.30 21.23 -35.65
N ALA A 516 -49.61 22.50 -35.38
CA ALA A 516 -50.03 23.44 -36.43
C ALA A 516 -50.05 24.89 -35.91
N ARG A 517 -49.92 25.82 -36.85
CA ARG A 517 -49.53 27.23 -36.77
C ARG A 517 -50.74 28.11 -37.19
N GLN A 518 -50.70 29.41 -36.83
CA GLN A 518 -51.50 30.54 -37.38
C GLN A 518 -52.97 30.65 -36.91
N ALA A 519 -53.60 31.80 -36.68
CA ALA A 519 -53.35 33.20 -37.07
C ALA A 519 -54.08 34.21 -36.14
N ASN A 520 -53.55 35.45 -36.11
CA ASN A 520 -54.19 36.78 -36.04
C ASN A 520 -55.47 37.06 -35.21
N GLY A 521 -55.45 38.20 -34.50
CA GLY A 521 -56.65 39.02 -34.31
C GLY A 521 -56.72 39.85 -33.02
N THR A 522 -56.44 41.14 -33.13
CA THR A 522 -56.70 42.22 -32.16
C THR A 522 -58.15 42.30 -31.65
N LYS A 523 -58.38 42.58 -30.35
CA LYS A 523 -59.19 43.71 -29.80
C LYS A 523 -59.67 43.45 -28.34
N ASN A 524 -59.45 44.48 -27.51
CA ASN A 524 -60.22 45.04 -26.39
C ASN A 524 -60.95 44.14 -25.35
N GLU A 525 -60.69 44.48 -24.07
CA GLU A 525 -61.50 44.44 -22.82
C GLU A 525 -63.04 44.20 -22.94
N PRO A 526 -63.75 43.75 -21.87
CA PRO A 526 -63.48 44.04 -20.46
C PRO A 526 -63.64 42.90 -19.43
N THR A 527 -63.17 43.23 -18.23
CA THR A 527 -63.42 42.63 -16.91
C THR A 527 -64.81 42.03 -16.70
N GLU A 528 -64.86 40.75 -16.29
CA GLU A 528 -65.92 40.22 -15.43
C GLU A 528 -65.34 39.23 -14.42
N SER A 529 -65.27 39.67 -13.17
CA SER A 529 -64.84 38.90 -12.02
C SER A 529 -65.94 37.93 -11.58
N VAL A 530 -65.81 36.64 -11.94
CA VAL A 530 -66.59 35.58 -11.30
C VAL A 530 -66.03 35.39 -9.88
N ILE A 531 -66.78 35.89 -8.90
CA ILE A 531 -66.52 35.70 -7.47
C ILE A 531 -66.70 34.22 -7.16
N LEU A 532 -65.61 33.44 -7.15
CA LEU A 532 -65.57 32.16 -6.48
C LEU A 532 -65.77 32.42 -4.98
N SER A 533 -66.73 31.72 -4.38
CA SER A 533 -67.01 31.87 -2.96
C SER A 533 -65.73 31.60 -2.13
N PRO A 534 -65.49 32.35 -1.04
CA PRO A 534 -64.27 32.24 -0.23
C PRO A 534 -63.96 30.80 0.22
N VAL A 535 -65.02 30.01 0.42
CA VAL A 535 -64.97 28.60 0.85
C VAL A 535 -64.35 27.68 -0.22
N VAL A 536 -64.62 27.91 -1.51
CA VAL A 536 -64.07 27.09 -2.60
C VAL A 536 -62.59 27.43 -2.84
N ALA A 537 -62.22 28.71 -2.73
CA ALA A 537 -60.83 29.16 -2.83
C ALA A 537 -59.97 28.64 -1.66
N MET A 538 -60.49 28.66 -0.42
CA MET A 538 -59.82 28.08 0.77
C MET A 538 -59.61 26.56 0.64
N ASN A 539 -60.61 25.84 0.15
CA ASN A 539 -60.50 24.39 -0.02
C ASN A 539 -59.48 24.00 -1.12
N ALA A 540 -59.32 24.83 -2.15
CA ALA A 540 -58.34 24.61 -3.21
C ALA A 540 -56.90 24.90 -2.75
N THR A 541 -56.69 25.95 -1.93
CA THR A 541 -55.37 26.25 -1.35
C THR A 541 -54.95 25.22 -0.31
N GLU A 542 -55.88 24.74 0.53
CA GLU A 542 -55.61 23.63 1.45
C GLU A 542 -55.23 22.33 0.73
N ARG A 543 -55.89 22.00 -0.37
CA ARG A 543 -55.55 20.81 -1.17
C ARG A 543 -54.15 20.92 -1.79
N ARG A 544 -53.77 22.09 -2.30
CA ARG A 544 -52.41 22.35 -2.81
C ARG A 544 -51.37 22.26 -1.70
N ALA A 545 -51.64 22.82 -0.52
CA ALA A 545 -50.74 22.72 0.64
C ALA A 545 -50.58 21.28 1.16
N ARG A 546 -51.65 20.47 1.12
CA ARG A 546 -51.58 19.04 1.47
C ARG A 546 -50.80 18.23 0.44
N SER A 547 -50.94 18.54 -0.85
CA SER A 547 -50.16 17.89 -1.91
C SER A 547 -48.67 18.18 -1.76
N THR A 548 -48.28 19.45 -1.63
CA THR A 548 -46.87 19.82 -1.47
C THR A 548 -46.24 19.26 -0.20
N LYS A 549 -47.02 19.16 0.88
CA LYS A 549 -46.57 18.49 2.12
C LYS A 549 -46.39 16.99 1.93
N LYS A 550 -47.25 16.33 1.15
CA LYS A 550 -47.14 14.91 0.81
C LYS A 550 -45.92 14.64 -0.08
N ASP A 551 -45.68 15.48 -1.08
CA ASP A 551 -44.54 15.36 -1.99
C ASP A 551 -43.20 15.56 -1.24
N LYS A 552 -43.14 16.53 -0.31
CA LYS A 552 -42.00 16.70 0.60
C LYS A 552 -41.81 15.50 1.52
N TYR A 553 -42.88 14.92 2.05
CA TYR A 553 -42.80 13.74 2.90
C TYR A 553 -42.24 12.53 2.13
N THR A 554 -42.69 12.32 0.89
CA THR A 554 -42.17 11.23 0.05
C THR A 554 -40.71 11.42 -0.33
N GLU A 555 -40.26 12.66 -0.55
CA GLU A 555 -38.85 12.93 -0.85
C GLU A 555 -37.96 12.70 0.37
N VAL A 556 -38.37 13.17 1.55
CA VAL A 556 -37.65 12.89 2.80
C VAL A 556 -37.60 11.40 3.11
N GLU A 557 -38.67 10.65 2.78
CA GLU A 557 -38.70 9.21 2.95
C GLU A 557 -37.73 8.49 1.99
N ARG A 558 -37.58 9.00 0.76
CA ARG A 558 -36.58 8.52 -0.22
C ARG A 558 -35.16 8.77 0.28
N GLU A 559 -34.85 9.99 0.72
CA GLU A 559 -33.55 10.35 1.28
C GLU A 559 -33.21 9.53 2.54
N ARG A 560 -34.17 9.34 3.44
CA ARG A 560 -33.99 8.49 4.63
C ARG A 560 -33.63 7.06 4.24
N ASN A 561 -34.30 6.49 3.25
CA ASN A 561 -34.04 5.12 2.81
C ASN A 561 -32.67 4.99 2.13
N GLU A 562 -32.26 6.01 1.36
CA GLU A 562 -30.93 6.07 0.76
C GLU A 562 -29.82 6.18 1.82
N LEU A 563 -29.98 7.09 2.80
CA LEU A 563 -29.04 7.24 3.92
C LEU A 563 -28.92 5.94 4.73
N LYS A 564 -30.04 5.24 4.95
CA LYS A 564 -30.03 3.95 5.65
C LYS A 564 -29.27 2.87 4.87
N ALA A 565 -29.37 2.87 3.54
CA ALA A 565 -28.59 1.96 2.70
C ALA A 565 -27.09 2.28 2.76
N ARG A 566 -26.71 3.56 2.70
CA ARG A 566 -25.30 3.99 2.84
C ARG A 566 -24.72 3.65 4.21
N LEU A 567 -25.49 3.83 5.29
CA LEU A 567 -25.10 3.45 6.65
C LEU A 567 -24.81 1.95 6.74
N ALA A 568 -25.69 1.11 6.18
CA ALA A 568 -25.51 -0.34 6.20
C ALA A 568 -24.25 -0.79 5.45
N VAL A 569 -23.91 -0.12 4.33
CA VAL A 569 -22.66 -0.37 3.59
C VAL A 569 -21.44 0.05 4.43
N ALA A 570 -21.47 1.23 5.04
CA ALA A 570 -20.38 1.71 5.88
C ALA A 570 -20.17 0.83 7.14
N GLU A 571 -21.24 0.35 7.76
CA GLU A 571 -21.17 -0.60 8.88
C GLU A 571 -20.55 -1.94 8.45
N ALA A 572 -20.91 -2.45 7.27
CA ALA A 572 -20.31 -3.67 6.73
C ALA A 572 -18.80 -3.50 6.43
N GLU A 573 -18.40 -2.35 5.89
CA GLU A 573 -16.99 -2.00 5.67
C GLU A 573 -16.22 -1.91 7.00
N LEU A 574 -16.79 -1.26 8.02
CA LEU A 574 -16.16 -1.17 9.34
C LEU A 574 -15.93 -2.54 9.98
N VAL A 575 -16.89 -3.47 9.84
CA VAL A 575 -16.72 -4.84 10.33
C VAL A 575 -15.56 -5.55 9.62
N LEU A 576 -15.47 -5.39 8.30
CA LEU A 576 -14.39 -5.97 7.51
C LEU A 576 -13.03 -5.38 7.87
N LEU A 577 -12.92 -4.06 8.02
CA LEU A 577 -11.67 -3.41 8.45
C LEU A 577 -11.28 -3.85 9.87
N LYS A 578 -12.23 -3.97 10.78
CA LYS A 578 -11.97 -4.43 12.15
C LYS A 578 -11.43 -5.87 12.16
N ASP A 579 -11.98 -6.74 11.32
CA ASP A 579 -11.48 -8.10 11.16
C ASP A 579 -10.08 -8.14 10.55
N GLN A 580 -9.78 -7.28 9.56
CA GLN A 580 -8.44 -7.15 9.01
C GLN A 580 -7.41 -6.68 10.04
N VAL A 581 -7.74 -5.66 10.84
CA VAL A 581 -6.88 -5.16 11.93
C VAL A 581 -6.63 -6.27 12.95
N ARG A 582 -7.66 -7.06 13.30
CA ARG A 582 -7.51 -8.20 14.21
C ARG A 582 -6.53 -9.23 13.65
N VAL A 583 -6.66 -9.60 12.38
CA VAL A 583 -5.75 -10.56 11.73
C VAL A 583 -4.31 -10.04 11.72
N PHE A 584 -4.12 -8.76 11.38
CA PHE A 584 -2.80 -8.12 11.39
C PHE A 584 -2.17 -8.15 12.79
N HIS A 585 -2.96 -7.86 13.83
CA HIS A 585 -2.50 -7.91 15.21
C HIS A 585 -2.08 -9.33 15.62
N THR A 586 -2.86 -10.35 15.27
CA THR A 586 -2.51 -11.76 15.55
C THR A 586 -1.21 -12.18 14.84
N GLN A 587 -1.03 -11.79 13.58
CA GLN A 587 0.21 -12.06 12.84
C GLN A 587 1.42 -11.35 13.46
N THR A 588 1.25 -10.10 13.89
CA THR A 588 2.29 -9.31 14.54
C THR A 588 2.77 -9.97 15.83
N ILE A 589 1.84 -10.45 16.67
CA ILE A 589 2.16 -11.17 17.90
C ILE A 589 2.91 -12.48 17.59
N ALA A 590 2.47 -13.25 16.60
CA ALA A 590 3.13 -14.50 16.24
C ALA A 590 4.58 -14.28 15.76
N LEU A 591 4.81 -13.25 14.94
CA LEU A 591 6.15 -12.87 14.47
C LEU A 591 7.03 -12.36 15.61
N ALA A 592 6.45 -11.62 16.57
CA ALA A 592 7.16 -11.18 17.76
C ALA A 592 7.59 -12.35 18.65
N ALA A 593 6.72 -13.34 18.83
CA ALA A 593 7.05 -14.58 19.56
C ALA A 593 8.15 -15.39 18.87
N GLU A 594 8.14 -15.46 17.54
CA GLU A 594 9.20 -16.13 16.78
C GLU A 594 10.55 -15.41 16.94
N ALA A 595 10.57 -14.08 16.88
CA ALA A 595 11.77 -13.29 17.12
C ALA A 595 12.33 -13.48 18.54
N HIS A 596 11.44 -13.54 19.55
CA HIS A 596 11.81 -13.87 20.92
C HIS A 596 12.46 -15.27 21.01
N GLN A 597 11.82 -16.30 20.44
CA GLN A 597 12.34 -17.67 20.47
C GLN A 597 13.73 -17.77 19.84
N ARG A 598 13.92 -17.14 18.67
CA ARG A 598 15.23 -17.13 17.98
C ARG A 598 16.34 -16.53 18.83
N ARG A 599 16.06 -15.49 19.62
CA ARG A 599 17.05 -14.92 20.56
C ARG A 599 17.31 -15.85 21.73
N THR A 600 16.26 -16.43 22.31
CA THR A 600 16.42 -17.38 23.42
C THR A 600 17.28 -18.57 23.00
N ASP A 601 17.07 -19.11 21.79
CA ASP A 601 17.91 -20.17 21.22
C ASP A 601 19.35 -19.72 20.99
N ALA A 602 19.55 -18.47 20.57
CA ALA A 602 20.90 -17.90 20.38
C ALA A 602 21.65 -17.72 21.70
N ILE A 603 20.98 -17.19 22.73
CA ILE A 603 21.53 -17.07 24.08
C ILE A 603 21.88 -18.44 24.66
N GLY A 604 21.01 -19.44 24.46
CA GLY A 604 21.28 -20.82 24.90
C GLY A 604 22.44 -21.51 24.17
N LYS A 605 22.75 -21.08 22.93
CA LYS A 605 23.96 -21.53 22.21
C LYS A 605 25.22 -20.81 22.66
N LEU A 606 25.11 -19.54 23.05
CA LEU A 606 26.24 -18.70 23.47
C LEU A 606 26.72 -19.00 24.89
N PHE A 607 25.80 -19.31 25.80
CA PHE A 607 26.11 -19.54 27.21
C PHE A 607 25.57 -20.91 27.64
N SER A 608 26.39 -21.66 28.39
CA SER A 608 25.97 -22.94 28.97
C SER A 608 24.77 -22.77 29.91
N ALA A 609 23.86 -23.74 29.93
CA ALA A 609 22.63 -23.72 30.74
C ALA A 609 22.83 -23.82 32.28
N GLY A 610 24.05 -23.56 32.78
CA GLY A 610 24.34 -23.57 34.22
C GLY A 610 23.65 -22.41 34.94
N SER A 611 23.17 -22.68 36.16
CA SER A 611 22.64 -21.68 37.09
C SER A 611 23.64 -21.47 38.22
N PHE A 612 23.79 -20.23 38.67
CA PHE A 612 24.59 -19.90 39.87
C PHE A 612 23.80 -20.05 41.17
N VAL A 613 22.56 -20.53 41.08
CA VAL A 613 21.68 -20.80 42.21
C VAL A 613 21.06 -22.19 42.09
N GLU A 614 20.76 -22.80 43.25
CA GLU A 614 20.20 -24.14 43.36
C GLU A 614 18.91 -24.30 42.54
N GLU A 615 18.70 -25.52 42.03
CA GLU A 615 17.53 -25.85 41.23
C GLU A 615 16.25 -25.71 42.07
N GLY A 616 15.38 -24.77 41.71
CA GLY A 616 14.18 -24.41 42.48
C GLY A 616 14.31 -23.20 43.41
N PHE A 617 15.44 -22.48 43.38
CA PHE A 617 15.57 -21.22 44.11
C PHE A 617 14.64 -20.12 43.55
N GLU A 618 13.74 -19.63 44.40
CA GLU A 618 12.92 -18.45 44.12
C GLU A 618 13.47 -17.24 44.90
N SER A 619 13.84 -16.18 44.18
CA SER A 619 14.29 -14.93 44.81
C SER A 619 13.12 -14.26 45.52
N VAL A 620 13.35 -13.83 46.76
CA VAL A 620 12.37 -13.05 47.51
C VAL A 620 12.35 -11.62 46.98
N LEU A 621 11.17 -11.00 46.86
CA LEU A 621 11.03 -9.62 46.41
C LEU A 621 11.44 -8.64 47.52
N LEU A 622 12.35 -7.73 47.19
CA LEU A 622 12.71 -6.55 47.99
C LEU A 622 11.63 -5.48 47.82
N HIS A 623 11.29 -4.75 48.89
CA HIS A 623 10.30 -3.68 48.77
C HIS A 623 10.86 -2.38 49.33
N PHE A 624 10.98 -1.37 48.47
CA PHE A 624 11.44 -0.03 48.81
C PHE A 624 11.09 0.95 47.68
N ASN A 625 10.84 2.21 48.03
CA ASN A 625 10.42 3.25 47.07
C ASN A 625 11.57 4.15 46.62
N ASN A 626 12.69 4.18 47.35
CA ASN A 626 13.81 5.06 47.07
C ASN A 626 15.12 4.26 47.12
N VAL A 627 15.79 4.19 45.96
CA VAL A 627 17.06 3.48 45.78
C VAL A 627 18.17 4.10 46.64
N ASP A 628 18.24 5.43 46.71
CA ASP A 628 19.29 6.14 47.45
C ASP A 628 19.23 5.83 48.95
N ILE A 629 18.02 5.74 49.50
CA ILE A 629 17.79 5.38 50.91
C ILE A 629 18.22 3.93 51.15
N LEU A 630 17.87 3.00 50.25
CA LEU A 630 18.33 1.61 50.36
C LEU A 630 19.86 1.52 50.36
N MET A 631 20.53 2.26 49.47
CA MET A 631 21.98 2.27 49.36
C MET A 631 22.67 2.78 50.62
N GLN A 632 22.05 3.72 51.36
CA GLN A 632 22.57 4.22 52.65
C GLN A 632 22.48 3.18 53.78
N HIS A 633 21.52 2.26 53.71
CA HIS A 633 21.31 1.21 54.70
C HIS A 633 22.15 -0.06 54.43
N LEU A 634 22.92 -0.10 53.34
CA LEU A 634 23.80 -1.23 53.05
C LEU A 634 25.11 -1.13 53.84
N PRO A 635 25.62 -2.25 54.41
CA PRO A 635 26.91 -2.26 55.07
C PRO A 635 28.04 -1.84 54.12
N PRO A 636 29.00 -1.00 54.53
CA PRO A 636 30.14 -0.60 53.69
C PRO A 636 30.95 -1.79 53.16
N THR A 637 31.05 -2.87 53.96
CA THR A 637 31.74 -4.12 53.62
C THR A 637 31.08 -4.88 52.47
N SER A 638 29.77 -4.72 52.25
CA SER A 638 29.03 -5.34 51.14
C SER A 638 29.27 -4.64 49.80
N LEU A 639 29.81 -3.41 49.83
CA LEU A 639 30.07 -2.58 48.65
C LEU A 639 31.55 -2.61 48.21
N SER A 640 32.46 -3.11 49.07
CA SER A 640 33.91 -3.07 48.84
C SER A 640 34.42 -4.02 47.72
N TYR A 641 33.59 -4.97 47.27
CA TYR A 641 33.95 -5.99 46.27
C TYR A 641 33.07 -5.97 45.01
N THR A 642 32.08 -5.07 44.92
CA THR A 642 31.14 -5.04 43.80
C THR A 642 31.61 -4.08 42.71
N THR A 643 31.58 -4.52 41.45
CA THR A 643 32.05 -3.76 40.29
C THR A 643 31.03 -2.71 39.77
N GLY A 644 29.85 -2.63 40.41
CA GLY A 644 28.78 -1.67 40.16
C GLY A 644 27.39 -2.30 40.33
N ILE A 645 26.42 -1.57 40.89
CA ILE A 645 25.03 -2.02 41.03
C ILE A 645 24.15 -1.24 40.05
N TYR A 646 23.37 -1.94 39.24
CA TYR A 646 22.51 -1.37 38.22
C TYR A 646 21.04 -1.68 38.53
N PHE A 647 20.28 -0.62 38.81
CA PHE A 647 18.83 -0.68 39.03
C PHE A 647 18.09 -0.39 37.74
N LEU A 648 17.35 -1.38 37.23
CA LEU A 648 16.50 -1.24 36.06
C LEU A 648 15.05 -1.06 36.50
N ALA A 649 14.47 0.12 36.24
CA ALA A 649 13.06 0.38 36.46
C ALA A 649 12.18 -0.41 35.48
N ARG A 650 10.89 -0.56 35.80
CA ARG A 650 9.92 -1.28 34.95
C ARG A 650 9.48 -0.47 33.71
N PRO A 651 8.95 -1.11 32.65
CA PRO A 651 8.20 -0.42 31.60
C PRO A 651 7.07 0.44 32.20
N PRO A 652 6.83 1.66 31.68
CA PRO A 652 7.37 2.24 30.45
C PRO A 652 8.71 2.96 30.61
N LEU A 653 9.34 2.89 31.78
CA LEU A 653 10.62 3.54 32.07
C LEU A 653 11.83 2.74 31.57
N CYS A 654 11.66 1.67 30.82
CA CYS A 654 12.76 0.98 30.14
C CYS A 654 12.19 0.22 28.93
N LEU A 655 13.08 -0.29 28.09
CA LEU A 655 12.71 -1.32 27.12
C LEU A 655 12.67 -2.70 27.79
N PRO A 656 11.98 -3.69 27.18
CA PRO A 656 11.85 -5.01 27.78
C PRO A 656 13.21 -5.69 28.09
N LEU A 657 13.26 -6.32 29.26
CA LEU A 657 14.30 -7.26 29.68
C LEU A 657 13.74 -8.68 29.56
N ARG A 658 14.59 -9.66 29.22
CA ARG A 658 14.22 -11.07 29.11
C ARG A 658 15.24 -11.94 29.82
N VAL A 659 14.95 -12.31 31.07
CA VAL A 659 15.78 -13.22 31.87
C VAL A 659 14.90 -14.34 32.46
N PRO A 660 15.14 -15.62 32.15
CA PRO A 660 14.19 -16.70 32.49
C PRO A 660 14.09 -16.98 33.99
N SER A 661 15.16 -16.78 34.76
CA SER A 661 15.18 -16.89 36.21
C SER A 661 16.42 -16.19 36.78
N CYS A 662 16.45 -15.96 38.09
CA CYS A 662 17.65 -15.45 38.76
C CYS A 662 18.85 -16.37 38.50
N GLY A 663 20.03 -15.78 38.31
CA GLY A 663 21.26 -16.52 38.04
C GLY A 663 21.36 -17.16 36.65
N ARG A 664 20.51 -16.76 35.68
CA ARG A 664 20.56 -17.26 34.29
C ARG A 664 20.80 -16.16 33.28
N SER A 665 21.47 -16.51 32.18
CA SER A 665 21.71 -15.61 31.06
C SER A 665 20.42 -15.27 30.30
N GLY A 666 20.38 -14.08 29.71
CA GLY A 666 19.22 -13.55 29.00
C GLY A 666 19.61 -12.46 28.01
N TYR A 667 18.70 -11.53 27.71
CA TYR A 667 18.98 -10.38 26.86
C TYR A 667 18.08 -9.18 27.19
N TRP A 668 18.49 -8.01 26.72
CA TRP A 668 17.74 -6.75 26.87
C TRP A 668 18.00 -5.83 25.67
N PHE A 669 17.23 -4.74 25.59
CA PHE A 669 17.34 -3.76 24.52
C PHE A 669 17.78 -2.40 25.03
N PHE A 670 18.68 -1.77 24.28
CA PHE A 670 19.12 -0.39 24.52
C PHE A 670 19.44 -0.07 26.01
N PRO A 671 20.43 -0.74 26.63
CA PRO A 671 20.74 -0.61 28.05
C PRO A 671 21.51 0.67 28.34
N LEU A 672 20.79 1.80 28.30
CA LEU A 672 21.35 3.13 28.49
C LEU A 672 22.08 3.21 29.84
N SER A 673 23.32 3.64 29.82
CA SER A 673 24.19 3.79 31.01
C SER A 673 24.60 2.47 31.70
N ALA A 674 24.25 1.30 31.16
CA ALA A 674 24.77 0.04 31.68
C ALA A 674 26.25 -0.13 31.29
N PRO A 675 27.11 -0.63 32.21
CA PRO A 675 28.51 -0.84 31.90
C PRO A 675 28.67 -2.02 30.94
N LEU A 676 29.05 -1.72 29.69
CA LEU A 676 29.35 -2.73 28.67
C LEU A 676 30.68 -3.44 28.98
N ASP A 677 30.70 -4.76 28.77
CA ASP A 677 31.87 -5.63 28.94
C ASP A 677 32.54 -5.57 30.33
N LYS A 678 31.80 -5.09 31.34
CA LYS A 678 32.20 -5.11 32.75
C LYS A 678 31.17 -5.88 33.56
N LYS A 679 31.61 -6.43 34.70
CA LYS A 679 30.71 -7.09 35.64
C LYS A 679 29.86 -6.04 36.36
N PHE A 680 28.57 -6.30 36.51
CA PHE A 680 27.69 -5.49 37.35
C PHE A 680 26.61 -6.35 37.99
N GLU A 681 26.07 -5.87 39.10
CA GLU A 681 25.00 -6.50 39.85
C GLU A 681 23.66 -5.93 39.35
N LEU A 682 22.76 -6.79 38.86
CA LEU A 682 21.49 -6.37 38.24
C LEU A 682 20.31 -6.55 39.19
N ILE A 683 19.58 -5.46 39.42
CA ILE A 683 18.33 -5.43 40.21
C ILE A 683 17.24 -4.81 39.36
N VAL A 684 16.06 -5.45 39.31
CA VAL A 684 14.99 -5.08 38.40
C VAL A 684 13.70 -4.85 39.17
N GLU A 685 13.00 -3.78 38.82
CA GLU A 685 11.67 -3.48 39.36
C GLU A 685 10.60 -4.27 38.61
N GLY A 686 9.76 -5.02 39.34
CA GLY A 686 8.63 -5.73 38.77
C GLY A 686 7.34 -4.90 38.84
N GLN A 687 6.78 -4.78 40.04
CA GLN A 687 5.74 -3.81 40.35
C GLN A 687 6.33 -2.58 41.02
N ALA A 688 5.57 -1.49 41.11
CA ALA A 688 6.04 -0.25 41.71
C ALA A 688 6.55 -0.48 43.14
N GLY A 689 7.84 -0.25 43.37
CA GLY A 689 8.50 -0.47 44.66
C GLY A 689 8.81 -1.93 45.01
N GLU A 690 8.54 -2.88 44.11
CA GLU A 690 8.92 -4.30 44.24
C GLU A 690 10.14 -4.60 43.35
N TRP A 691 11.25 -4.99 43.97
CA TRP A 691 12.53 -5.18 43.29
C TRP A 691 13.05 -6.61 43.46
N CYS A 692 13.69 -7.14 42.42
CA CYS A 692 14.27 -8.47 42.39
C CYS A 692 15.75 -8.41 42.00
N TYR A 693 16.63 -9.06 42.78
CA TYR A 693 18.05 -9.18 42.45
C TYR A 693 18.26 -10.40 41.55
N LEU A 694 18.71 -10.15 40.31
CA LEU A 694 18.83 -11.20 39.30
C LEU A 694 20.21 -11.88 39.27
N GLY A 695 21.25 -11.27 39.85
CA GLY A 695 22.62 -11.78 39.85
C GLY A 695 23.65 -10.82 39.28
N THR A 696 24.84 -11.36 39.00
CA THR A 696 25.99 -10.64 38.43
C THR A 696 26.08 -10.92 36.93
N TYR A 697 26.13 -9.87 36.11
CA TYR A 697 26.07 -9.97 34.66
C TYR A 697 27.22 -9.24 33.96
N ILE A 698 27.50 -9.66 32.73
CA ILE A 698 28.26 -8.92 31.73
C ILE A 698 27.35 -8.71 30.51
N SER A 699 27.26 -7.47 30.03
CA SER A 699 26.46 -7.11 28.87
C SER A 699 27.34 -6.86 27.65
N SER A 700 27.02 -7.49 26.52
CA SER A 700 27.74 -7.32 25.25
C SER A 700 26.76 -7.24 24.06
N PRO A 701 27.09 -6.54 22.96
CA PRO A 701 26.19 -6.43 21.80
C PRO A 701 25.88 -7.79 21.16
N LEU A 702 24.61 -8.03 20.83
CA LEU A 702 24.15 -9.24 20.15
C LEU A 702 23.74 -8.92 18.70
N ILE A 703 24.74 -8.86 17.81
CA ILE A 703 24.59 -8.42 16.42
C ILE A 703 23.70 -9.38 15.62
N GLY A 704 22.77 -8.85 14.83
CA GLY A 704 21.84 -9.63 14.00
C GLY A 704 20.59 -10.11 14.73
N TYR A 705 20.45 -9.75 16.01
CA TYR A 705 19.29 -10.07 16.86
C TYR A 705 18.59 -8.80 17.38
N GLU A 706 18.67 -7.71 16.63
CA GLU A 706 17.99 -6.45 16.96
C GLU A 706 16.47 -6.67 17.15
N MET A 707 15.81 -5.72 17.82
CA MET A 707 14.34 -5.75 17.96
C MET A 707 13.70 -5.71 16.58
N GLN A 708 12.83 -6.67 16.28
CA GLN A 708 12.09 -6.69 15.02
C GLN A 708 10.94 -5.69 15.08
N LEU A 709 10.49 -5.23 13.91
CA LEU A 709 9.37 -4.29 13.81
C LEU A 709 8.09 -4.87 14.44
N SER A 710 7.86 -6.18 14.31
CA SER A 710 6.71 -6.85 14.94
C SER A 710 6.72 -6.69 16.47
N GLU A 711 7.87 -6.81 17.12
CA GLU A 711 8.00 -6.63 18.57
C GLU A 711 7.84 -5.17 18.96
N TRP A 712 8.43 -4.25 18.19
CA TRP A 712 8.25 -2.81 18.39
C TRP A 712 6.76 -2.42 18.36
N MET A 713 6.01 -2.95 17.39
CA MET A 713 4.58 -2.68 17.23
C MET A 713 3.71 -3.34 18.32
N THR A 714 4.24 -4.29 19.08
CA THR A 714 3.55 -4.87 20.26
C THR A 714 3.76 -4.08 21.55
N LEU A 715 4.72 -3.14 21.59
CA LEU A 715 4.94 -2.30 22.76
C LEU A 715 3.83 -1.27 22.92
N ASP A 716 3.50 -0.93 24.17
CA ASP A 716 2.57 0.15 24.46
C ASP A 716 3.13 1.51 24.02
N GLU A 717 2.22 2.44 23.73
CA GLU A 717 2.57 3.77 23.21
C GLU A 717 3.46 4.57 24.18
N GLN A 718 3.28 4.37 25.49
CA GLN A 718 4.03 5.10 26.50
C GLN A 718 5.49 4.63 26.51
N THR A 719 5.75 3.32 26.47
CA THR A 719 7.09 2.74 26.37
C THR A 719 7.81 3.22 25.10
N ARG A 720 7.14 3.19 23.94
CA ARG A 720 7.71 3.67 22.68
C ARG A 720 8.06 5.15 22.73
N THR A 721 7.15 5.97 23.27
CA THR A 721 7.35 7.42 23.40
C THR A 721 8.47 7.75 24.37
N THR A 722 8.56 7.05 25.51
CA THR A 722 9.63 7.22 26.49
C THR A 722 10.99 6.84 25.88
N HIS A 723 11.07 5.76 25.09
CA HIS A 723 12.29 5.41 24.37
C HIS A 723 12.68 6.49 23.35
N CYS A 724 11.76 6.94 22.51
CA CYS A 724 12.03 7.98 21.51
C CYS A 724 12.51 9.29 22.17
N THR A 725 11.86 9.71 23.25
CA THR A 725 12.28 10.88 24.04
C THR A 725 13.71 10.71 24.55
N ARG A 726 14.09 9.52 25.04
CA ARG A 726 15.46 9.25 25.53
C ARG A 726 16.50 9.24 24.43
N VAL A 727 16.20 8.63 23.28
CA VAL A 727 17.10 8.66 22.11
C VAL A 727 17.28 10.10 21.65
N THR A 728 16.21 10.90 21.66
CA THR A 728 16.28 12.32 21.32
C THR A 728 17.16 13.08 22.31
N LEU A 729 17.00 12.85 23.62
CA LEU A 729 17.83 13.47 24.66
C LEU A 729 19.30 13.00 24.62
N ALA A 730 19.55 11.72 24.33
CA ALA A 730 20.91 11.17 24.22
C ALA A 730 21.66 11.68 22.97
N GLY A 731 20.94 12.01 21.89
CA GLY A 731 21.48 12.67 20.70
C GLY A 731 21.89 14.13 20.93
N VAL A 732 21.45 14.76 22.03
CA VAL A 732 21.73 16.16 22.40
C VAL A 732 23.07 16.31 23.17
N ASN A 733 23.82 15.23 23.37
CA ASN A 733 25.11 15.25 24.09
C ASN A 733 26.26 16.03 23.38
N ASN A 734 25.97 16.82 22.34
CA ASN A 734 26.90 17.81 21.78
C ASN A 734 26.53 19.28 22.05
N ALA A 735 25.46 19.61 22.80
CA ALA A 735 25.20 20.99 23.21
C ALA A 735 24.27 21.08 24.46
N PRO A 736 24.70 21.68 25.60
CA PRO A 736 23.95 21.60 26.86
C PRO A 736 22.65 22.43 26.99
N TYR A 737 22.16 23.11 25.95
CA TYR A 737 21.04 24.07 26.09
C TYR A 737 20.08 24.13 24.89
N GLN A 738 19.66 22.99 24.35
CA GLN A 738 18.54 22.96 23.40
C GLN A 738 17.35 22.17 23.94
N MET A 739 16.19 22.83 23.97
CA MET A 739 14.91 22.16 24.15
C MET A 739 14.70 21.17 22.99
N VAL A 740 14.35 19.93 23.33
CA VAL A 740 13.99 18.91 22.35
C VAL A 740 12.76 19.38 21.56
N SER A 741 12.94 19.61 20.25
CA SER A 741 11.82 19.97 19.38
C SER A 741 10.84 18.80 19.26
N ARG A 742 9.54 19.12 19.31
CA ARG A 742 8.45 18.16 19.05
C ARG A 742 8.57 17.52 17.65
N SER A 743 9.13 18.24 16.68
CA SER A 743 9.36 17.71 15.33
C SER A 743 10.36 16.54 15.34
N SER A 744 11.51 16.70 15.99
CA SER A 744 12.55 15.67 16.07
C SER A 744 12.05 14.40 16.76
N MET A 745 11.22 14.52 17.79
CA MET A 745 10.62 13.38 18.48
C MET A 745 9.62 12.61 17.58
N VAL A 746 8.83 13.33 16.78
CA VAL A 746 7.91 12.73 15.80
C VAL A 746 8.68 12.03 14.70
N ASP A 747 9.77 12.61 14.22
CA ASP A 747 10.62 12.03 13.17
C ASP A 747 11.33 10.76 13.65
N ILE A 748 11.91 10.77 14.86
CA ILE A 748 12.56 9.58 15.45
C ILE A 748 11.53 8.46 15.63
N LYS A 749 10.34 8.78 16.15
CA LYS A 749 9.27 7.80 16.32
C LYS A 749 8.84 7.19 14.98
N ARG A 750 8.66 8.03 13.96
CA ARG A 750 8.32 7.59 12.60
C ARG A 750 9.37 6.62 12.05
N ARG A 751 10.66 6.89 12.24
CA ARG A 751 11.74 6.02 11.75
C ARG A 751 11.69 4.63 12.38
N TYR A 752 11.40 4.52 13.68
CA TYR A 752 11.19 3.22 14.33
C TYR A 752 9.88 2.55 13.90
N ASP A 753 8.77 3.30 13.80
CA ASP A 753 7.46 2.77 13.39
C ASP A 753 7.46 2.24 11.94
N ASN A 754 8.32 2.78 11.08
CA ASN A 754 8.51 2.31 9.70
C ASN A 754 9.59 1.21 9.57
N GLY A 755 10.32 0.88 10.65
CA GLY A 755 11.45 -0.05 10.61
C GLY A 755 12.69 0.47 9.88
N GLU A 756 12.79 1.78 9.64
CA GLU A 756 13.99 2.42 9.10
C GLU A 756 15.15 2.33 10.11
N TRP A 757 14.83 2.46 11.40
CA TRP A 757 15.77 2.26 12.51
C TRP A 757 15.43 1.00 13.29
N ARG A 758 16.48 0.31 13.77
CA ARG A 758 16.36 -0.89 14.59
C ARG A 758 16.93 -0.65 15.98
N ILE A 759 16.27 -1.21 16.99
CA ILE A 759 16.74 -1.09 18.36
C ILE A 759 17.78 -2.18 18.63
N PRO A 760 19.00 -1.80 19.06
CA PRO A 760 20.07 -2.76 19.32
C PRO A 760 19.71 -3.70 20.48
N CYS A 761 20.07 -4.98 20.32
CA CYS A 761 19.93 -6.01 21.34
C CYS A 761 21.30 -6.32 21.95
N PHE A 762 21.31 -6.60 23.24
CA PHE A 762 22.52 -6.96 23.99
C PHE A 762 22.28 -8.25 24.74
N SER A 763 23.25 -9.16 24.70
CA SER A 763 23.25 -10.38 25.51
C SER A 763 23.61 -10.04 26.95
N LEU A 764 22.88 -10.62 27.89
CA LEU A 764 23.15 -10.57 29.32
C LEU A 764 23.72 -11.92 29.77
N HIS A 765 25.03 -12.02 29.87
CA HIS A 765 25.71 -13.22 30.35
C HIS A 765 25.72 -13.21 31.88
N CYS A 766 25.04 -14.16 32.52
CA CYS A 766 25.16 -14.33 33.97
C CYS A 766 26.52 -14.97 34.29
N VAL A 767 27.29 -14.35 35.18
CA VAL A 767 28.63 -14.81 35.58
C VAL A 767 28.74 -15.11 37.07
N GLY A 768 27.64 -14.95 37.82
CA GLY A 768 27.60 -15.20 39.25
C GLY A 768 26.30 -14.78 39.91
N PHE A 769 26.13 -15.17 41.18
CA PHE A 769 25.07 -14.68 42.05
C PHE A 769 25.68 -14.36 43.43
N ASN A 770 25.64 -13.09 43.82
CA ASN A 770 26.31 -12.61 45.03
C ASN A 770 25.41 -12.81 46.26
N MET A 771 25.47 -13.99 46.86
CA MET A 771 24.62 -14.35 48.01
C MET A 771 24.80 -13.45 49.25
N PRO A 772 26.04 -13.01 49.61
CA PRO A 772 26.23 -12.02 50.67
C PRO A 772 25.52 -10.69 50.38
N LEU A 773 25.63 -10.18 49.15
CA LEU A 773 24.97 -8.94 48.74
C LEU A 773 23.45 -9.08 48.72
N TYR A 774 22.94 -10.20 48.20
CA TYR A 774 21.52 -10.55 48.25
C TYR A 774 20.97 -10.49 49.68
N ARG A 775 21.65 -11.13 50.64
CA ARG A 775 21.26 -11.08 52.07
C ARG A 775 21.32 -9.66 52.64
N ALA A 776 22.32 -8.87 52.25
CA ALA A 776 22.45 -7.48 52.69
C ALA A 776 21.30 -6.60 52.17
N PHE A 777 20.89 -6.75 50.91
CA PHE A 777 19.72 -6.06 50.35
C PHE A 777 18.44 -6.43 51.11
N HIS A 778 18.24 -7.71 51.42
CA HIS A 778 17.07 -8.14 52.18
C HIS A 778 17.05 -7.59 53.60
N ALA A 779 18.20 -7.54 54.28
CA ALA A 779 18.31 -6.94 55.61
C ALA A 779 18.02 -5.42 55.57
N ALA A 780 18.58 -4.69 54.60
CA ALA A 780 18.35 -3.27 54.43
C ALA A 780 16.88 -2.96 54.10
N ALA A 781 16.28 -3.69 53.15
CA ALA A 781 14.87 -3.53 52.80
C ALA A 781 13.93 -3.88 53.98
N ALA A 782 14.28 -4.87 54.80
CA ALA A 782 13.51 -5.19 56.01
C ALA A 782 13.56 -4.05 57.05
N GLN A 783 14.70 -3.37 57.20
CA GLN A 783 14.81 -2.19 58.09
C GLN A 783 13.95 -1.02 57.60
N LEU A 784 13.90 -0.79 56.29
CA LEU A 784 13.08 0.27 55.69
C LEU A 784 11.57 0.04 55.83
N ARG A 785 11.14 -1.21 55.93
CA ARG A 785 9.73 -1.56 56.23
C ARG A 785 9.33 -1.28 57.68
N VAL A 786 10.28 -1.19 58.61
CA VAL A 786 10.02 -1.04 60.06
C VAL A 786 10.03 0.43 60.50
N ALA A 787 10.55 1.35 59.69
CA ALA A 787 10.55 2.78 59.98
C ALA A 787 9.18 3.43 59.63
N PRO A 788 8.41 3.96 60.61
CA PRO A 788 7.13 4.61 60.31
C PRO A 788 7.35 5.99 59.69
N ASN A 789 6.54 6.25 58.65
CA ASN A 789 6.25 7.53 57.99
C ASN A 789 6.69 8.80 58.75
N ASN A 790 7.67 9.50 58.20
CA ASN A 790 7.74 10.95 58.27
C ASN A 790 8.33 11.46 56.95
N ILE A 791 7.47 11.87 56.02
CA ILE A 791 7.65 13.00 55.10
C ILE A 791 6.32 13.17 54.33
N HIS A 792 5.78 14.39 54.41
CA HIS A 792 4.57 14.86 53.75
C HIS A 792 4.62 14.74 52.23
N VAL A 793 3.54 14.25 51.61
CA VAL A 793 3.19 14.52 50.19
C VAL A 793 1.69 14.83 50.11
N PRO A 794 1.26 15.89 49.38
CA PRO A 794 -0.14 16.31 49.31
C PRO A 794 -0.98 15.46 48.35
N GLN A 795 -2.28 15.38 48.66
CA GLN A 795 -3.32 14.65 47.92
C GLN A 795 -3.72 15.31 46.58
N SER A 796 -3.97 14.50 45.55
CA SER A 796 -5.04 14.69 44.55
C SER A 796 -5.40 13.27 44.02
N SER A 797 -6.56 12.67 44.33
CA SER A 797 -7.99 12.91 44.03
C SER A 797 -8.47 12.26 42.71
N GLY A 798 -9.29 11.21 42.87
CA GLY A 798 -10.28 10.66 41.92
C GLY A 798 -9.74 9.64 40.91
N GLY A 799 -10.36 8.49 40.64
CA GLY A 799 -11.60 7.88 41.11
C GLY A 799 -11.92 6.64 40.26
N SER A 800 -12.23 5.54 40.96
CA SER A 800 -13.11 4.39 40.62
C SER A 800 -12.96 3.53 39.34
N GLN A 801 -12.63 2.24 39.60
CA GLN A 801 -13.23 0.96 39.16
C GLN A 801 -13.48 0.74 37.64
N VAL A 802 -13.12 -0.40 37.01
CA VAL A 802 -13.68 -1.75 37.25
C VAL A 802 -12.73 -2.84 36.72
N ALA A 803 -12.77 -4.00 37.39
CA ALA A 803 -11.94 -5.17 37.19
C ALA A 803 -12.11 -5.87 35.82
N THR A 804 -11.00 -6.35 35.25
CA THR A 804 -10.95 -7.64 34.57
C THR A 804 -9.50 -8.15 34.54
N THR A 805 -9.26 -9.24 35.27
CA THR A 805 -8.20 -10.25 35.09
C THR A 805 -7.04 -9.89 34.14
N ASN A 806 -5.88 -9.52 34.68
CA ASN A 806 -4.63 -9.45 33.92
C ASN A 806 -3.62 -10.49 34.41
N ARG A 807 -3.59 -11.61 33.68
CA ARG A 807 -2.56 -12.65 33.71
C ARG A 807 -1.54 -12.37 32.58
N MET A 808 -1.05 -11.12 32.49
CA MET A 808 -0.12 -10.67 31.44
C MET A 808 1.15 -10.00 32.00
N ALA A 809 1.29 -9.89 33.33
CA ALA A 809 2.49 -9.29 33.95
C ALA A 809 3.65 -10.28 34.18
N SER A 810 3.44 -11.59 33.94
CA SER A 810 4.49 -12.61 34.06
C SER A 810 5.34 -12.76 32.80
N ASP A 811 4.88 -12.24 31.67
CA ASP A 811 5.51 -12.47 30.37
C ASP A 811 6.37 -11.28 29.93
N TRP A 812 6.88 -10.43 30.85
CA TRP A 812 7.68 -9.25 30.50
C TRP A 812 8.90 -8.99 31.41
N ILE A 813 9.12 -9.84 32.42
CA ILE A 813 10.32 -9.87 33.26
C ILE A 813 11.13 -11.11 32.90
#